data_AF-A0A2K9PLB8-F1
#
_entry.id   AF-A0A2K9PLB8-F1
#
_cell.length_a   1.000
_cell.length_b   1.000
_cell.length_c   1.000
_cell.angle_alpha   90.00
_cell.angle_beta   90.00
_cell.angle_gamma   90.00
#
_symmetry.space_group_name_H-M   'P 1'
#
loop_
_entity.id
_entity.type
_entity.pdbx_description
1 polymer ?
#
loop_
_entity_poly.entity_id
_entity_poly.type
_entity_poly.pdbx_seq_one_letter_code
_entity_poly.pdbx_strand_id
1 'polypeptide(L)'
;MKKNIKRSKTNTPFWRDILTLIVFALSMAPNTYAQNCTFNTPLPNALPNINTAFQNIYVLGTGGPNLDNITIFTINWDLNNNGLYQFSINTNNGTPNWYVDLRSSLTHSFNTAQPDATFSGTGIAGLDGDYWVTIDAGNFVMVSKTGGFTLYFSALPTAPDCGSTSNVDGGVITGGPFNFTVGDNIDDFATGIGLSGNIGQSSQWIITDGINNILALPTSPDLVNFDTQSPGTALIWHLSYNGTVGGVTVGNNTSAITGDFDLSNSISVTKTDPNGCPNCPPIDNLYIDRFIEIRNEFYDPANGYFSADGSPHHSIETLIVEAPDYGHESTSELYSYWLWLEAMNGRITKNWTPLANVWNAIEQFIIPTNADQPTNSAYNPANPAAYASEFPLPNDYPAPLDFSAPVGEDPVSADLTATYGADVYQMHWLLDNDNFYGYGNRGDGISTPSYINTFQRGEQESVFETIPHPSWENFNWGGPNGFLPLFTIDQNYSRQWRYTSAPDADARAVQAMYWALQYAKEQQTPISVNLLNKATKMGDYLRLAMFDKYFKPLGVQSATSGAGQGYNSAHYLMSWYISWGGAVDTTAPWAFRISSSHCHFGYQNPMAAYALTQVNELKPTSQNGVTDWTESLKRQMEFYTWLQSKEGAIAGGATNSWNGNYSTYPAGKSTFYNMAYDDNPVYHDPGSGTWFGWQAWSMERVAEYYYITNDAMAKALMDKWATWVKSVVQLVGTDDFLIPATLAWTGEPDTWDPVNPGANNNLSVTVTDYGKDLGVAASMAKALIYYAAATEKHATIDAASRDLAKEILDRMWAKYRDTKGLSSPETRSDFTRIFDQTVYVPNGFTGTMANGDQIAPGVSFLDIRSKYQNDPEYNNLLAAYNSGQGYTQNYHRSWAQIEIALANAEYGFFFGGTTPPSTAKVHEKHQQEKQLAQENVIKLSPNPTNDIITLSGSIDLQNSRVKIINLSGRVIKSFTIENAQKEKAISLKGLQSGVYILNVRNTKTGAVLNKKIVKNNF
;
A
#
# COMPACT_ATOMS: atom_id res chain seq x y z
N MET A 1 -66.65 -3.88 41.74
CA MET A 1 -66.96 -4.08 43.17
C MET A 1 -65.80 -4.83 43.83
N LYS A 2 -65.18 -4.23 44.87
CA LYS A 2 -64.43 -4.83 46.02
C LYS A 2 -63.26 -5.80 45.69
N LYS A 3 -62.04 -5.69 46.24
CA LYS A 3 -61.50 -5.21 47.55
C LYS A 3 -59.97 -5.01 47.40
N ASN A 4 -59.40 -3.85 47.77
CA ASN A 4 -58.62 -3.53 49.01
C ASN A 4 -57.41 -4.49 49.28
N ILE A 5 -56.18 -4.02 49.58
CA ILE A 5 -55.77 -3.28 50.80
C ILE A 5 -54.44 -2.48 50.62
N LYS A 6 -54.53 -1.18 50.98
CA LYS A 6 -53.62 -0.23 51.69
C LYS A 6 -52.11 -0.10 51.37
N ARG A 7 -51.78 1.10 50.87
CA ARG A 7 -50.55 1.90 51.13
C ARG A 7 -50.81 2.91 52.25
N SER A 8 -49.78 3.21 53.05
CA SER A 8 -49.27 4.56 53.44
C SER A 8 -48.81 4.65 54.90
N LYS A 9 -47.58 5.14 55.11
CA LYS A 9 -47.16 6.36 55.86
C LYS A 9 -45.82 6.15 56.62
N THR A 10 -44.74 6.81 56.16
CA THR A 10 -44.02 8.00 56.76
C THR A 10 -43.15 7.62 57.97
N ASN A 11 -41.94 8.08 58.25
CA ASN A 11 -40.96 9.12 57.84
C ASN A 11 -39.57 8.54 58.26
N THR A 12 -38.38 8.89 57.73
CA THR A 12 -37.63 10.16 57.74
C THR A 12 -36.35 9.98 56.88
N PRO A 13 -35.68 11.07 56.46
CA PRO A 13 -34.66 11.08 55.41
C PRO A 13 -33.23 10.93 55.95
N PHE A 14 -32.42 10.08 55.31
CA PHE A 14 -30.99 10.00 55.59
C PHE A 14 -30.20 9.53 54.36
N TRP A 15 -30.06 10.39 53.36
CA TRP A 15 -29.01 10.31 52.33
C TRP A 15 -28.68 11.72 51.85
N ARG A 16 -27.84 12.40 52.66
CA ARG A 16 -26.82 13.32 52.15
C ARG A 16 -25.56 12.45 51.98
N ASP A 17 -24.82 12.71 50.91
CA ASP A 17 -23.59 12.06 50.46
C ASP A 17 -23.79 10.96 49.40
N ILE A 18 -23.07 11.17 48.28
CA ILE A 18 -23.04 10.43 47.01
C ILE A 18 -24.02 10.97 45.94
N LEU A 19 -23.75 12.21 45.49
CA LEU A 19 -24.07 12.70 44.14
C LEU A 19 -23.13 13.87 43.82
N THR A 20 -21.84 13.54 43.64
CA THR A 20 -20.83 14.43 43.06
C THR A 20 -20.00 13.59 42.09
N LEU A 21 -20.39 13.62 40.81
CA LEU A 21 -19.55 13.58 39.61
C LEU A 21 -20.48 13.27 38.42
N ILE A 22 -20.29 13.97 37.31
CA ILE A 22 -21.04 13.91 36.04
C ILE A 22 -22.25 14.87 35.97
N VAL A 23 -21.95 16.16 35.89
CA VAL A 23 -22.60 17.10 34.97
C VAL A 23 -21.46 17.89 34.33
N PHE A 24 -21.04 17.52 33.12
CA PHE A 24 -20.03 18.26 32.36
C PHE A 24 -20.68 19.45 31.67
N ALA A 25 -20.03 20.61 31.82
CA ALA A 25 -20.54 21.93 31.54
C ALA A 25 -20.53 22.28 30.04
N LEU A 26 -21.65 22.81 29.55
CA LEU A 26 -21.67 23.79 28.47
C LEU A 26 -21.46 25.18 29.07
N SER A 27 -20.25 25.74 28.91
CA SER A 27 -20.02 27.18 28.83
C SER A 27 -18.68 27.42 28.17
N MET A 28 -18.70 27.98 26.95
CA MET A 28 -17.51 28.47 26.26
C MET A 28 -16.82 29.52 27.13
N ALA A 29 -15.60 29.23 27.57
CA ALA A 29 -14.70 30.23 28.13
C ALA A 29 -14.02 30.99 26.98
N PRO A 30 -13.75 32.31 27.12
CA PRO A 30 -13.12 33.10 26.08
C PRO A 30 -11.68 32.64 25.82
N ASN A 31 -11.32 32.53 24.54
CA ASN A 31 -9.94 32.30 24.10
C ASN A 31 -9.01 33.39 24.64
N THR A 32 -8.21 33.06 25.65
CA THR A 32 -7.12 33.92 26.13
C THR A 32 -5.87 33.66 25.28
N TYR A 33 -5.75 34.31 24.12
CA TYR A 33 -4.47 34.45 23.43
C TYR A 33 -3.73 35.65 24.03
N ALA A 34 -2.83 35.38 24.98
CA ALA A 34 -1.94 36.39 25.54
C ALA A 34 -0.59 36.40 24.78
N GLN A 35 -0.58 36.74 23.49
CA GLN A 35 0.65 37.07 22.75
C GLN A 35 0.40 38.22 21.77
N ASN A 36 1.26 39.24 21.82
CA ASN A 36 1.21 40.41 20.93
C ASN A 36 1.94 40.11 19.64
N CYS A 37 1.19 39.81 18.58
CA CYS A 37 1.72 39.47 17.26
C CYS A 37 2.18 40.75 16.52
N THR A 38 3.48 40.99 16.38
CA THR A 38 3.98 42.26 15.82
C THR A 38 4.24 42.22 14.31
N PHE A 39 4.30 41.04 13.68
CA PHE A 39 4.46 40.85 12.23
C PHE A 39 5.54 41.75 11.58
N ASN A 40 6.69 41.88 12.23
CA ASN A 40 7.82 42.73 11.77
C ASN A 40 7.46 44.23 11.61
N THR A 41 6.51 44.73 12.40
CA THR A 41 6.20 46.16 12.47
C THR A 41 7.03 46.89 13.52
N PRO A 42 7.39 48.18 13.30
CA PRO A 42 7.17 48.94 12.07
C PRO A 42 8.12 48.52 10.92
N LEU A 43 7.64 48.55 9.68
CA LEU A 43 8.47 48.25 8.51
C LEU A 43 9.56 49.30 8.29
N PRO A 44 10.77 48.93 7.82
CA PRO A 44 11.82 49.90 7.51
C PRO A 44 11.56 50.68 6.21
N ASN A 45 10.61 50.24 5.38
CA ASN A 45 10.27 50.82 4.08
C ASN A 45 8.77 51.17 4.01
N ALA A 46 8.39 51.91 2.97
CA ALA A 46 6.98 52.18 2.65
C ALA A 46 6.16 50.89 2.45
N LEU A 47 4.85 50.97 2.69
CA LEU A 47 3.92 49.87 2.48
C LEU A 47 3.83 49.55 0.98
N PRO A 48 4.10 48.30 0.55
CA PRO A 48 3.97 47.89 -0.84
C PRO A 48 2.52 48.03 -1.37
N ASN A 49 2.37 48.05 -2.70
CA ASN A 49 1.05 48.08 -3.35
C ASN A 49 0.15 46.94 -2.86
N ILE A 50 -1.13 47.22 -2.61
CA ILE A 50 -2.11 46.21 -2.25
C ILE A 50 -3.51 46.61 -2.74
N ASN A 51 -4.16 45.69 -3.46
CA ASN A 51 -5.53 45.87 -3.95
C ASN A 51 -6.29 44.56 -3.78
N THR A 52 -6.88 44.37 -2.60
CA THR A 52 -7.44 43.09 -2.18
C THR A 52 -8.65 43.28 -1.27
N ALA A 53 -9.61 42.37 -1.38
CA ALA A 53 -10.71 42.20 -0.44
C ALA A 53 -10.51 40.93 0.39
N PHE A 54 -10.62 41.05 1.70
CA PHE A 54 -10.40 39.98 2.68
C PHE A 54 -11.73 39.62 3.36
N GLN A 55 -12.03 38.33 3.41
CA GLN A 55 -13.26 37.78 4.01
C GLN A 55 -13.07 37.25 5.42
N ASN A 56 -11.82 37.04 5.84
CA ASN A 56 -11.49 36.54 7.17
C ASN A 56 -10.72 37.63 7.93
N ILE A 57 -11.16 37.94 9.15
CA ILE A 57 -10.56 38.97 9.99
C ILE A 57 -10.29 38.37 11.36
N TYR A 58 -9.02 38.40 11.78
CA TYR A 58 -8.60 37.89 13.08
C TYR A 58 -8.14 39.04 13.97
N VAL A 59 -8.62 39.04 15.21
CA VAL A 59 -8.16 39.94 16.28
C VAL A 59 -7.29 39.13 17.21
N LEU A 60 -5.99 39.37 17.15
CA LEU A 60 -4.96 38.60 17.84
C LEU A 60 -4.48 39.40 19.06
N GLY A 61 -4.46 38.78 20.24
CA GLY A 61 -4.17 39.45 21.51
C GLY A 61 -5.44 39.86 22.29
N THR A 62 -5.27 40.61 23.37
CA THR A 62 -6.37 41.00 24.29
C THR A 62 -6.68 42.48 24.20
N GLY A 63 -7.97 42.86 24.16
CA GLY A 63 -8.39 44.27 24.17
C GLY A 63 -8.65 44.90 22.81
N GLY A 64 -8.63 44.12 21.73
CA GLY A 64 -9.01 44.56 20.38
C GLY A 64 -10.52 44.73 20.16
N PRO A 65 -10.93 45.38 19.05
CA PRO A 65 -12.33 45.56 18.70
C PRO A 65 -13.00 44.21 18.42
N ASN A 66 -14.30 44.10 18.71
CA ASN A 66 -15.11 43.01 18.17
C ASN A 66 -15.46 43.34 16.71
N LEU A 67 -15.03 42.50 15.77
CA LEU A 67 -15.26 42.66 14.34
C LEU A 67 -16.09 41.51 13.74
N ASP A 68 -16.77 40.72 14.57
CA ASP A 68 -17.55 39.53 14.14
C ASP A 68 -18.69 39.88 13.17
N ASN A 69 -19.12 41.13 13.16
CA ASN A 69 -20.14 41.62 12.25
C ASN A 69 -19.59 42.14 10.92
N ILE A 70 -18.26 42.17 10.73
CA ILE A 70 -17.63 42.54 9.46
C ILE A 70 -17.46 41.30 8.59
N THR A 71 -17.93 41.40 7.35
CA THR A 71 -17.90 40.29 6.38
C THR A 71 -16.81 40.44 5.34
N ILE A 72 -16.46 41.68 4.99
CA ILE A 72 -15.45 41.99 3.99
C ILE A 72 -14.71 43.26 4.42
N PHE A 73 -13.38 43.22 4.39
CA PHE A 73 -12.51 44.41 4.43
C PHE A 73 -11.84 44.57 3.07
N THR A 74 -11.83 45.78 2.50
CA THR A 74 -11.21 46.06 1.20
C THR A 74 -10.22 47.21 1.31
N ILE A 75 -9.01 47.00 0.77
CA ILE A 75 -7.97 48.02 0.62
C ILE A 75 -7.52 48.10 -0.85
N ASN A 76 -7.36 49.32 -1.36
CA ASN A 76 -6.74 49.62 -2.64
C ASN A 76 -5.75 50.78 -2.48
N TRP A 77 -4.50 50.42 -2.21
CA TRP A 77 -3.35 51.31 -2.02
C TRP A 77 -2.34 51.13 -3.14
N ASP A 78 -1.96 52.24 -3.77
CA ASP A 78 -0.91 52.32 -4.79
C ASP A 78 0.19 53.28 -4.32
N LEU A 79 1.37 52.73 -4.05
CA LEU A 79 2.56 53.45 -3.61
C LEU A 79 3.11 54.38 -4.70
N ASN A 80 3.10 53.96 -5.97
CA ASN A 80 3.65 54.75 -7.07
C ASN A 80 2.84 56.03 -7.31
N ASN A 81 1.52 55.91 -7.17
CA ASN A 81 0.58 57.03 -7.30
C ASN A 81 0.32 57.76 -5.97
N ASN A 82 0.90 57.28 -4.87
CA ASN A 82 0.66 57.76 -3.51
C ASN A 82 -0.85 57.88 -3.18
N GLY A 83 -1.63 56.90 -3.63
CA GLY A 83 -3.09 56.97 -3.67
C GLY A 83 -3.77 55.84 -2.89
N LEU A 84 -4.60 56.18 -1.90
CA LEU A 84 -5.51 55.26 -1.22
C LEU A 84 -6.92 55.37 -1.83
N TYR A 85 -7.19 54.54 -2.83
CA TYR A 85 -8.43 54.57 -3.61
C TYR A 85 -9.61 53.90 -2.91
N GLN A 86 -9.35 52.97 -1.98
CA GLN A 86 -10.38 52.33 -1.17
C GLN A 86 -9.81 51.85 0.16
N PHE A 87 -10.56 52.08 1.23
CA PHE A 87 -10.31 51.49 2.54
C PHE A 87 -11.67 51.38 3.25
N SER A 88 -12.35 50.24 3.10
CA SER A 88 -13.75 50.10 3.50
C SER A 88 -14.08 48.73 4.07
N ILE A 89 -15.20 48.67 4.78
CA ILE A 89 -15.75 47.44 5.37
C ILE A 89 -17.22 47.25 5.02
N ASN A 90 -17.65 45.99 4.93
CA ASN A 90 -19.05 45.58 4.79
C ASN A 90 -19.50 44.83 6.04
N THR A 91 -20.69 45.12 6.54
CA THR A 91 -21.22 44.47 7.76
C THR A 91 -22.36 43.51 7.44
N ASN A 92 -22.54 42.46 8.23
CA ASN A 92 -23.66 41.50 8.09
C ASN A 92 -24.95 41.96 8.78
N ASN A 93 -24.90 43.02 9.59
CA ASN A 93 -26.01 43.47 10.44
C ASN A 93 -26.34 44.96 10.29
N GLY A 94 -25.73 45.64 9.30
CA GLY A 94 -25.98 47.06 9.02
C GLY A 94 -25.50 48.02 10.11
N THR A 95 -24.64 47.59 11.03
CA THR A 95 -24.12 48.42 12.13
C THR A 95 -22.59 48.58 12.00
N PRO A 96 -22.02 49.79 11.87
CA PRO A 96 -22.69 51.09 11.90
C PRO A 96 -23.42 51.43 10.58
N ASN A 97 -23.10 50.76 9.48
CA ASN A 97 -23.84 50.77 8.22
C ASN A 97 -23.49 49.50 7.41
N TRP A 98 -24.27 49.16 6.37
CA TRP A 98 -24.00 48.01 5.50
C TRP A 98 -22.67 48.14 4.74
N TYR A 99 -22.30 49.37 4.39
CA TYR A 99 -21.02 49.74 3.80
C TYR A 99 -20.46 50.95 4.54
N VAL A 100 -19.22 50.86 4.99
CA VAL A 100 -18.52 51.94 5.71
C VAL A 100 -17.20 52.23 5.00
N ASP A 101 -17.08 53.42 4.43
CA ASP A 101 -15.82 53.94 3.89
C ASP A 101 -15.03 54.61 5.02
N LEU A 102 -13.89 54.05 5.36
CA LEU A 102 -13.08 54.52 6.49
C LEU A 102 -12.05 55.56 6.07
N ARG A 103 -11.91 55.89 4.78
CA ARG A 103 -10.91 56.85 4.30
C ARG A 103 -11.07 58.25 4.92
N SER A 104 -12.29 58.66 5.22
CA SER A 104 -12.55 59.94 5.91
C SER A 104 -12.16 59.93 7.39
N SER A 105 -12.05 58.75 7.99
CA SER A 105 -11.72 58.53 9.41
C SER A 105 -10.28 58.04 9.60
N LEU A 106 -9.49 57.97 8.52
CA LEU A 106 -8.13 57.43 8.49
C LEU A 106 -7.12 58.52 8.11
N THR A 107 -6.11 58.72 8.94
CA THR A 107 -4.85 59.38 8.56
C THR A 107 -3.77 58.31 8.39
N HIS A 108 -3.01 58.32 7.29
CA HIS A 108 -1.99 57.29 7.04
C HIS A 108 -0.68 57.87 6.49
N SER A 109 0.41 57.12 6.67
CA SER A 109 1.77 57.42 6.16
C SER A 109 2.34 56.28 5.31
N PHE A 110 1.48 55.55 4.60
CA PHE A 110 1.85 54.33 3.85
C PHE A 110 2.99 54.48 2.85
N ASN A 111 3.28 55.70 2.36
CA ASN A 111 4.37 55.96 1.42
C ASN A 111 5.73 56.25 2.07
N THR A 112 5.84 56.19 3.40
CA THR A 112 7.10 56.41 4.14
C THR A 112 7.53 55.17 4.91
N ALA A 113 8.82 55.11 5.29
CA ALA A 113 9.30 54.12 6.26
C ALA A 113 8.48 54.20 7.55
N GLN A 114 8.29 53.05 8.21
CA GLN A 114 7.40 52.87 9.36
C GLN A 114 5.95 53.27 9.04
N PRO A 115 5.35 52.68 7.99
CA PRO A 115 4.01 53.04 7.55
C PRO A 115 3.00 52.82 8.68
N ASP A 116 2.15 53.82 8.87
CA ASP A 116 1.20 53.84 9.98
C ASP A 116 -0.19 54.31 9.55
N ALA A 117 -1.17 53.97 10.39
CA ALA A 117 -2.58 54.32 10.23
C ALA A 117 -3.14 54.77 11.58
N THR A 118 -3.75 55.94 11.60
CA THR A 118 -4.47 56.49 12.75
C THR A 118 -5.94 56.64 12.41
N PHE A 119 -6.80 55.96 13.18
CA PHE A 119 -8.24 56.03 13.05
C PHE A 119 -8.86 56.93 14.11
N SER A 120 -9.80 57.79 13.70
CA SER A 120 -10.58 58.63 14.60
C SER A 120 -12.00 58.81 14.05
N GLY A 121 -13.00 58.59 14.91
CA GLY A 121 -14.41 58.75 14.53
C GLY A 121 -14.89 57.67 13.56
N THR A 122 -14.41 56.42 13.67
CA THR A 122 -14.88 55.31 12.82
C THR A 122 -16.28 54.83 13.20
N GLY A 123 -16.73 55.10 14.43
CA GLY A 123 -17.98 54.59 14.96
C GLY A 123 -17.96 53.10 15.32
N ILE A 124 -16.78 52.45 15.27
CA ILE A 124 -16.58 51.04 15.62
C ILE A 124 -15.83 50.99 16.95
N ALA A 125 -16.46 50.39 17.95
CA ALA A 125 -15.92 50.35 19.31
C ALA A 125 -14.59 49.59 19.35
N GLY A 126 -13.53 50.27 19.83
CA GLY A 126 -12.19 49.71 19.96
C GLY A 126 -11.32 49.78 18.69
N LEU A 127 -11.83 50.33 17.58
CA LEU A 127 -11.04 50.48 16.34
C LEU A 127 -10.28 51.81 16.27
N ASP A 128 -10.82 52.91 16.81
CA ASP A 128 -10.12 54.20 16.85
C ASP A 128 -8.81 54.09 17.63
N GLY A 129 -7.71 54.59 17.06
CA GLY A 129 -6.36 54.45 17.63
C GLY A 129 -5.26 54.45 16.57
N ASP A 130 -4.01 54.31 17.03
CA ASP A 130 -2.82 54.31 16.19
C ASP A 130 -2.31 52.88 15.93
N TYR A 131 -1.94 52.60 14.69
CA TYR A 131 -1.50 51.28 14.23
C TYR A 131 -0.23 51.38 13.40
N TRP A 132 0.69 50.44 13.59
CA TRP A 132 1.69 50.11 12.56
C TRP A 132 1.07 49.19 11.52
N VAL A 133 1.46 49.35 10.26
CA VAL A 133 0.87 48.59 9.15
C VAL A 133 1.94 47.81 8.40
N THR A 134 1.60 46.59 7.95
CA THR A 134 2.48 45.74 7.15
C THR A 134 1.68 44.82 6.22
N ILE A 135 2.39 44.12 5.33
CA ILE A 135 1.87 43.00 4.54
C ILE A 135 2.63 41.74 4.96
N ASP A 136 1.89 40.70 5.32
CA ASP A 136 2.43 39.40 5.71
C ASP A 136 1.85 38.30 4.81
N ALA A 137 2.70 37.62 4.03
CA ALA A 137 2.29 36.60 3.06
C ALA A 137 1.14 37.03 2.11
N GLY A 138 1.05 38.33 1.78
CA GLY A 138 -0.03 38.90 0.95
C GLY A 138 -1.27 39.36 1.70
N ASN A 139 -1.33 39.15 3.02
CA ASN A 139 -2.40 39.59 3.92
C ASN A 139 -2.11 40.97 4.50
N PHE A 140 -3.15 41.76 4.79
CA PHE A 140 -3.01 43.09 5.37
C PHE A 140 -3.05 43.01 6.89
N VAL A 141 -2.13 43.72 7.57
CA VAL A 141 -1.97 43.62 9.03
C VAL A 141 -1.86 45.00 9.66
N MET A 142 -2.61 45.21 10.75
CA MET A 142 -2.55 46.42 11.58
C MET A 142 -2.24 46.06 13.03
N VAL A 143 -1.07 46.45 13.51
CA VAL A 143 -0.60 46.20 14.88
C VAL A 143 -0.85 47.43 15.73
N SER A 144 -1.68 47.31 16.78
CA SER A 144 -2.01 48.46 17.63
C SER A 144 -0.79 48.95 18.38
N LYS A 145 -0.50 50.25 18.31
CA LYS A 145 0.66 50.85 19.00
C LYS A 145 0.48 50.91 20.52
N THR A 146 -0.77 50.90 21.00
CA THR A 146 -1.11 51.10 22.41
C THR A 146 -2.02 50.03 23.00
N GLY A 147 -2.76 49.29 22.17
CA GLY A 147 -3.84 48.40 22.60
C GLY A 147 -3.42 46.97 22.92
N GLY A 148 -2.20 46.54 22.56
CA GLY A 148 -1.76 45.15 22.81
C GLY A 148 -2.56 44.10 22.01
N PHE A 149 -2.97 44.46 20.80
CA PHE A 149 -3.65 43.57 19.87
C PHE A 149 -3.26 43.87 18.42
N THR A 150 -3.55 42.93 17.53
CA THR A 150 -3.28 43.02 16.10
C THR A 150 -4.51 42.59 15.30
N LEU A 151 -4.85 43.36 14.27
CA LEU A 151 -5.87 43.03 13.29
C LEU A 151 -5.21 42.41 12.07
N TYR A 152 -5.60 41.19 11.72
CA TYR A 152 -5.04 40.44 10.59
C TYR A 152 -6.16 40.11 9.59
N PHE A 153 -6.06 40.68 8.39
CA PHE A 153 -7.06 40.55 7.33
C PHE A 153 -6.56 39.55 6.29
N SER A 154 -7.22 38.39 6.20
CA SER A 154 -6.72 37.20 5.49
C SER A 154 -7.67 36.70 4.41
N ALA A 155 -7.09 36.15 3.35
CA ALA A 155 -7.82 35.39 2.34
C ALA A 155 -8.12 33.94 2.78
N LEU A 156 -7.41 33.43 3.80
CA LEU A 156 -7.55 32.07 4.30
C LEU A 156 -8.40 32.00 5.59
N PRO A 157 -9.16 30.90 5.79
CA PRO A 157 -10.03 30.71 6.95
C PRO A 157 -9.30 30.24 8.21
N THR A 158 -7.96 30.23 8.20
CA THR A 158 -7.12 29.87 9.36
C THR A 158 -6.42 31.11 9.91
N ALA A 159 -6.44 31.28 11.24
CA ALA A 159 -5.73 32.37 11.92
C ALA A 159 -4.20 32.18 11.83
N PRO A 160 -3.41 33.27 11.69
CA PRO A 160 -1.95 33.18 11.62
C PRO A 160 -1.33 32.86 12.98
N ASP A 161 -0.21 32.15 12.96
CA ASP A 161 0.59 31.88 14.16
C ASP A 161 1.48 33.09 14.50
N CYS A 162 1.49 33.49 15.76
CA CYS A 162 2.09 34.73 16.24
C CYS A 162 3.53 34.53 16.74
N GLY A 163 4.37 33.99 15.88
CA GLY A 163 5.77 33.58 16.15
C GLY A 163 6.42 34.24 17.36
N SER A 164 6.73 33.45 18.38
CA SER A 164 7.45 33.87 19.58
C SER A 164 8.90 34.21 19.21
N THR A 165 9.29 35.49 19.25
CA THR A 165 10.72 35.85 19.30
C THR A 165 11.21 35.68 20.74
N SER A 166 11.48 34.44 21.06
CA SER A 166 12.52 34.10 22.02
C SER A 166 13.85 34.65 21.51
N ASN A 167 14.63 35.33 22.35
CA ASN A 167 16.07 35.49 22.09
C ASN A 167 16.84 34.21 22.46
N VAL A 168 16.17 33.06 22.52
CA VAL A 168 16.79 31.78 22.75
C VAL A 168 17.27 31.23 21.42
N ASP A 169 18.52 30.79 21.40
CA ASP A 169 19.17 30.14 20.27
C ASP A 169 19.75 28.82 20.78
N GLY A 170 19.38 27.71 20.16
CA GLY A 170 19.90 26.39 20.48
C GLY A 170 21.40 26.27 20.21
N GLY A 171 21.96 27.20 19.41
CA GLY A 171 23.33 27.29 19.00
C GLY A 171 23.65 26.42 17.80
N VAL A 172 24.91 26.40 17.41
CA VAL A 172 25.45 25.51 16.39
C VAL A 172 26.38 24.49 17.06
N ILE A 173 26.09 23.21 16.84
CA ILE A 173 26.91 22.09 17.30
C ILE A 173 27.76 21.52 16.16
N THR A 174 28.99 21.16 16.48
CA THR A 174 30.02 20.62 15.56
C THR A 174 30.69 19.39 16.17
N GLY A 175 31.31 18.52 15.37
CA GLY A 175 32.09 17.38 15.88
C GLY A 175 31.72 15.99 15.34
N GLY A 176 30.64 15.85 14.56
CA GLY A 176 30.27 14.61 13.87
C GLY A 176 30.28 14.70 12.33
N PRO A 177 29.58 13.80 11.60
CA PRO A 177 28.75 12.70 12.11
C PRO A 177 29.58 11.57 12.72
N PHE A 178 28.96 10.77 13.60
CA PHE A 178 29.58 9.59 14.23
C PHE A 178 29.01 8.30 13.64
N ASN A 179 29.85 7.26 13.57
CA ASN A 179 29.42 5.92 13.19
C ASN A 179 29.94 4.93 14.25
N PHE A 180 29.02 4.19 14.86
CA PHE A 180 29.27 3.30 16.00
C PHE A 180 28.79 1.89 15.71
N THR A 181 29.41 0.92 16.38
CA THR A 181 29.05 -0.50 16.27
C THR A 181 28.48 -0.95 17.61
N VAL A 182 27.17 -0.78 17.80
CA VAL A 182 26.51 -0.85 19.11
C VAL A 182 26.12 -2.28 19.47
N GLY A 183 26.54 -2.77 20.63
CA GLY A 183 26.35 -4.12 21.12
C GLY A 183 27.58 -5.03 21.00
N ASP A 184 28.78 -4.49 20.72
CA ASP A 184 30.02 -5.27 20.69
C ASP A 184 30.74 -5.32 22.05
N ASN A 185 30.17 -4.65 23.06
CA ASN A 185 30.74 -4.44 24.40
C ASN A 185 31.97 -3.52 24.40
N ILE A 186 32.09 -2.64 23.41
CA ILE A 186 33.04 -1.54 23.38
C ILE A 186 32.26 -0.25 23.58
N ASP A 187 32.56 0.49 24.64
CA ASP A 187 31.83 1.73 24.91
C ASP A 187 32.02 2.76 23.77
N ASP A 188 30.89 3.20 23.19
CA ASP A 188 30.83 4.11 22.06
C ASP A 188 30.33 5.49 22.50
N PHE A 189 31.25 6.44 22.69
CA PHE A 189 30.95 7.81 23.12
C PHE A 189 31.16 8.80 21.99
N ALA A 190 30.15 9.64 21.72
CA ALA A 190 30.25 10.76 20.79
C ALA A 190 31.05 11.90 21.43
N THR A 191 32.38 11.83 21.35
CA THR A 191 33.29 12.79 21.99
C THR A 191 33.71 13.94 21.06
N GLY A 192 34.04 15.09 21.66
CA GLY A 192 34.60 16.22 20.92
C GLY A 192 33.54 17.12 20.26
N ILE A 193 32.31 17.10 20.77
CA ILE A 193 31.24 17.96 20.29
C ILE A 193 31.45 19.39 20.81
N GLY A 194 31.58 20.34 19.88
CA GLY A 194 31.68 21.77 20.19
C GLY A 194 30.34 22.47 20.02
N LEU A 195 29.93 23.27 21.01
CA LEU A 195 28.75 24.13 20.98
C LEU A 195 29.17 25.60 20.90
N SER A 196 28.50 26.39 20.05
CA SER A 196 28.72 27.84 19.96
C SER A 196 27.43 28.58 19.61
N GLY A 197 27.34 29.86 19.99
CA GLY A 197 26.22 30.73 19.59
C GLY A 197 24.91 30.47 20.33
N ASN A 198 24.87 29.57 21.30
CA ASN A 198 23.67 29.30 22.07
C ASN A 198 23.32 30.46 23.02
N ILE A 199 22.04 30.82 23.08
CA ILE A 199 21.51 31.90 23.93
C ILE A 199 20.31 31.35 24.69
N GLY A 200 20.23 31.55 26.00
CA GLY A 200 19.12 31.09 26.84
C GLY A 200 19.52 31.05 28.32
N GLN A 201 18.54 31.15 29.23
CA GLN A 201 18.78 31.09 30.68
C GLN A 201 19.17 29.68 31.15
N SER A 202 18.71 28.66 30.44
CA SER A 202 18.93 27.24 30.74
C SER A 202 19.14 26.47 29.45
N SER A 203 19.73 25.27 29.56
CA SER A 203 20.00 24.41 28.42
C SER A 203 19.96 22.93 28.80
N GLN A 204 19.79 22.07 27.80
CA GLN A 204 19.70 20.62 27.94
C GLN A 204 20.19 19.94 26.64
N TRP A 205 21.03 18.91 26.74
CA TRP A 205 21.31 18.06 25.58
C TRP A 205 20.17 17.06 25.37
N ILE A 206 19.82 16.83 24.12
CA ILE A 206 18.76 15.91 23.73
C ILE A 206 19.32 14.91 22.73
N ILE A 207 19.09 13.63 22.99
CA ILE A 207 19.31 12.56 22.01
C ILE A 207 17.95 12.13 21.50
N THR A 208 17.75 12.13 20.18
CA THR A 208 16.52 11.64 19.55
C THR A 208 16.80 10.46 18.62
N ASP A 209 15.75 9.76 18.19
CA ASP A 209 15.81 8.90 17.00
C ASP A 209 15.79 9.73 15.70
N GLY A 210 15.87 9.05 14.54
CA GLY A 210 15.83 9.68 13.21
C GLY A 210 14.49 10.29 12.81
N ILE A 211 13.45 10.21 13.66
CA ILE A 211 12.13 10.83 13.47
C ILE A 211 11.82 11.81 14.63
N ASN A 212 12.86 12.22 15.36
CA ASN A 212 12.85 13.22 16.43
C ASN A 212 12.13 12.85 17.74
N ASN A 213 11.93 11.56 18.06
CA ASN A 213 11.47 11.17 19.40
C ASN A 213 12.63 11.17 20.40
N ILE A 214 12.45 11.78 21.58
CA ILE A 214 13.47 11.94 22.62
C ILE A 214 13.79 10.57 23.23
N LEU A 215 15.03 10.12 23.07
CA LEU A 215 15.58 8.88 23.62
C LEU A 215 16.26 9.11 24.97
N ALA A 216 16.96 10.23 25.13
CA ALA A 216 17.69 10.58 26.35
C ALA A 216 17.87 12.08 26.52
N LEU A 217 18.04 12.51 27.78
CA LEU A 217 18.29 13.90 28.18
C LEU A 217 19.59 13.98 29.00
N PRO A 218 20.77 13.73 28.40
CA PRO A 218 22.03 13.68 29.13
C PRO A 218 22.51 15.07 29.55
N THR A 219 23.34 15.16 30.59
CA THR A 219 24.01 16.42 30.96
C THR A 219 25.13 16.81 29.98
N SER A 220 25.65 15.84 29.22
CA SER A 220 26.61 16.01 28.14
C SER A 220 26.50 14.83 27.15
N PRO A 221 26.61 15.06 25.83
CA PRO A 221 26.52 13.98 24.84
C PRO A 221 27.68 12.97 24.94
N ASP A 222 28.85 13.41 25.39
CA ASP A 222 30.04 12.58 25.60
C ASP A 222 29.86 11.54 26.73
N LEU A 223 28.79 11.63 27.54
CA LEU A 223 28.44 10.67 28.58
C LEU A 223 27.46 9.58 28.11
N VAL A 224 26.94 9.73 26.90
CA VAL A 224 26.00 8.76 26.33
C VAL A 224 26.80 7.63 25.71
N ASN A 225 26.76 6.46 26.33
CA ASN A 225 27.29 5.25 25.72
C ASN A 225 26.28 4.72 24.70
N PHE A 226 26.55 4.95 23.42
CA PHE A 226 25.71 4.48 22.33
C PHE A 226 25.77 2.96 22.14
N ASP A 227 26.79 2.27 22.65
CA ASP A 227 26.92 0.79 22.62
C ASP A 227 25.73 0.10 23.31
N THR A 228 25.16 0.76 24.32
CA THR A 228 24.00 0.26 25.06
C THR A 228 22.66 0.56 24.41
N GLN A 229 22.64 1.28 23.27
CA GLN A 229 21.42 1.66 22.58
C GLN A 229 21.12 0.77 21.37
N SER A 230 19.86 0.70 20.96
CA SER A 230 19.47 -0.05 19.75
C SER A 230 20.06 0.56 18.46
N PRO A 231 20.36 -0.27 17.45
CA PRO A 231 20.82 0.17 16.12
C PRO A 231 19.86 1.15 15.43
N GLY A 232 20.36 1.89 14.44
CA GLY A 232 19.62 2.92 13.70
C GLY A 232 20.24 4.31 13.85
N THR A 233 19.57 5.32 13.32
CA THR A 233 20.03 6.71 13.40
C THR A 233 19.56 7.35 14.70
N ALA A 234 20.49 7.88 15.49
CA ALA A 234 20.20 8.83 16.55
C ALA A 234 20.71 10.23 16.15
N LEU A 235 20.07 11.26 16.68
CA LEU A 235 20.46 12.65 16.47
C LEU A 235 20.78 13.29 17.81
N ILE A 236 21.90 14.01 17.87
CA ILE A 236 22.30 14.82 19.02
C ILE A 236 21.87 16.25 18.76
N TRP A 237 21.22 16.87 19.75
CA TRP A 237 20.75 18.25 19.73
C TRP A 237 21.13 18.97 21.01
N HIS A 238 21.30 20.28 20.92
CA HIS A 238 21.36 21.17 22.06
C HIS A 238 20.09 22.02 22.13
N LEU A 239 19.39 21.96 23.26
CA LEU A 239 18.23 22.79 23.58
C LEU A 239 18.68 23.94 24.45
N SER A 240 18.37 25.17 24.06
CA SER A 240 18.40 26.34 24.96
C SER A 240 16.96 26.75 25.29
N TYR A 241 16.72 27.32 26.47
CA TYR A 241 15.39 27.85 26.83
C TYR A 241 15.43 28.89 27.95
N ASN A 242 14.37 29.70 28.06
CA ASN A 242 14.12 30.57 29.20
C ASN A 242 12.91 30.09 30.01
N GLY A 243 12.96 30.27 31.33
CA GLY A 243 11.84 29.89 32.21
C GLY A 243 11.57 28.38 32.21
N THR A 244 10.31 28.00 32.01
CA THR A 244 9.86 26.59 32.05
C THR A 244 9.51 26.11 30.64
N VAL A 245 10.04 24.94 30.26
CA VAL A 245 9.69 24.22 29.03
C VAL A 245 8.89 22.96 29.35
N GLY A 246 7.87 22.70 28.53
CA GLY A 246 7.07 21.47 28.54
C GLY A 246 7.51 20.52 27.43
N GLY A 247 7.14 19.23 27.54
CA GLY A 247 7.38 18.24 26.48
C GLY A 247 8.79 17.65 26.41
N VAL A 248 9.77 18.22 27.13
CA VAL A 248 11.16 17.72 27.21
C VAL A 248 11.25 16.50 28.13
N THR A 249 10.69 15.37 27.70
CA THR A 249 10.71 14.10 28.41
C THR A 249 10.95 12.95 27.44
N VAL A 250 11.66 11.91 27.88
CA VAL A 250 11.91 10.70 27.07
C VAL A 250 10.57 10.11 26.59
N GLY A 251 10.49 9.79 25.30
CA GLY A 251 9.29 9.27 24.62
C GLY A 251 8.45 10.30 23.87
N ASN A 252 8.61 11.61 24.15
CA ASN A 252 7.93 12.66 23.38
C ASN A 252 8.71 13.00 22.11
N ASN A 253 8.02 13.53 21.10
CA ASN A 253 8.67 14.12 19.92
C ASN A 253 9.19 15.54 20.24
N THR A 254 10.29 15.97 19.62
CA THR A 254 10.78 17.35 19.79
C THR A 254 9.76 18.40 19.32
N SER A 255 8.86 18.03 18.40
CA SER A 255 7.73 18.90 17.99
C SER A 255 6.71 19.15 19.11
N ALA A 256 6.71 18.33 20.16
CA ALA A 256 5.85 18.49 21.34
C ALA A 256 6.51 19.32 22.45
N ILE A 257 7.75 19.80 22.24
CA ILE A 257 8.38 20.73 23.17
C ILE A 257 7.64 22.07 23.06
N THR A 258 7.26 22.60 24.21
CA THR A 258 6.50 23.86 24.31
C THR A 258 7.21 24.80 25.27
N GLY A 259 7.11 26.11 25.06
CA GLY A 259 7.74 27.13 25.92
C GLY A 259 8.67 28.03 25.13
N ASP A 260 9.49 28.81 25.83
CA ASP A 260 10.44 29.75 25.22
C ASP A 260 11.79 29.05 24.98
N PHE A 261 11.92 28.35 23.85
CA PHE A 261 13.08 27.49 23.56
C PHE A 261 13.57 27.56 22.10
N ASP A 262 14.79 27.07 21.85
CA ASP A 262 15.29 26.79 20.51
C ASP A 262 16.24 25.56 20.50
N LEU A 263 16.29 24.86 19.37
CA LEU A 263 17.13 23.66 19.15
C LEU A 263 18.23 23.96 18.15
N SER A 264 19.44 23.47 18.42
CA SER A 264 20.57 23.58 17.49
C SER A 264 20.32 22.83 16.18
N ASN A 265 21.25 22.95 15.20
CA ASN A 265 21.38 21.90 14.19
C ASN A 265 21.61 20.53 14.88
N SER A 266 21.32 19.43 14.19
CA SER A 266 21.62 18.09 14.71
C SER A 266 22.97 17.56 14.23
N ILE A 267 23.57 16.67 15.03
CA ILE A 267 24.66 15.79 14.61
C ILE A 267 24.13 14.37 14.56
N SER A 268 24.29 13.71 13.40
CA SER A 268 23.89 12.32 13.22
C SER A 268 24.89 11.34 13.85
N VAL A 269 24.33 10.35 14.55
CA VAL A 269 25.03 9.16 15.05
C VAL A 269 24.41 7.94 14.38
N THR A 270 25.14 7.33 13.47
CA THR A 270 24.73 6.06 12.84
C THR A 270 25.17 4.91 13.74
N LYS A 271 24.20 4.16 14.29
CA LYS A 271 24.46 2.99 15.11
C LYS A 271 24.23 1.74 14.27
N THR A 272 25.30 0.99 14.03
CA THR A 272 25.26 -0.30 13.34
C THR A 272 25.37 -1.42 14.36
N ASP A 273 24.65 -2.51 14.18
CA ASP A 273 24.75 -3.66 15.09
C ASP A 273 25.94 -4.55 14.66
N PRO A 274 26.85 -4.94 15.57
CA PRO A 274 27.90 -5.92 15.31
C PRO A 274 27.36 -7.32 15.04
N ASN A 275 26.13 -7.61 15.50
CA ASN A 275 25.43 -8.90 15.45
C ASN A 275 24.03 -8.83 14.81
N GLY A 276 23.63 -7.70 14.21
CA GLY A 276 22.40 -7.53 13.42
C GLY A 276 21.15 -8.07 14.10
N CYS A 277 20.51 -7.22 14.90
CA CYS A 277 19.23 -7.43 15.57
C CYS A 277 19.22 -8.64 16.55
N PRO A 278 19.21 -8.40 17.88
CA PRO A 278 19.32 -9.45 18.91
C PRO A 278 18.18 -10.46 19.02
N ASN A 279 17.19 -10.44 18.12
CA ASN A 279 16.13 -11.45 17.95
C ASN A 279 15.65 -11.56 16.49
N CYS A 280 16.47 -11.10 15.55
CA CYS A 280 16.32 -11.49 14.17
C CYS A 280 17.06 -12.82 13.98
N PRO A 281 16.70 -13.62 12.97
CA PRO A 281 17.57 -14.71 12.55
C PRO A 281 18.97 -14.13 12.34
N PRO A 282 20.04 -14.81 12.76
CA PRO A 282 21.40 -14.26 12.81
C PRO A 282 21.77 -13.59 11.48
N ILE A 283 22.64 -12.57 11.49
CA ILE A 283 23.17 -11.91 10.26
C ILE A 283 23.88 -12.84 9.26
N ASP A 284 23.83 -14.14 9.49
CA ASP A 284 24.21 -15.20 8.56
C ASP A 284 22.96 -15.99 8.08
N ASN A 285 21.82 -15.32 7.87
CA ASN A 285 20.63 -15.93 7.26
C ASN A 285 20.45 -15.47 5.82
N LEU A 286 21.06 -16.25 4.92
CA LEU A 286 20.99 -16.06 3.47
C LEU A 286 19.58 -15.76 2.96
N TYR A 287 18.55 -16.42 3.48
CA TYR A 287 17.20 -16.25 2.95
C TYR A 287 16.54 -14.93 3.41
N ILE A 288 16.90 -14.41 4.58
CA ILE A 288 16.49 -13.07 5.01
C ILE A 288 17.20 -12.00 4.18
N ASP A 289 18.48 -12.20 3.84
CA ASP A 289 19.22 -11.29 2.96
C ASP A 289 18.56 -11.22 1.57
N ARG A 290 18.09 -12.36 1.04
CA ARG A 290 17.33 -12.40 -0.22
C ARG A 290 16.06 -11.56 -0.17
N PHE A 291 15.30 -11.62 0.93
CA PHE A 291 14.13 -10.78 1.13
C PHE A 291 14.50 -9.29 1.12
N ILE A 292 15.55 -8.92 1.87
CA ILE A 292 16.00 -7.51 1.98
C ILE A 292 16.44 -7.00 0.61
N GLU A 293 17.17 -7.81 -0.15
CA GLU A 293 17.64 -7.46 -1.49
C GLU A 293 16.47 -7.22 -2.46
N ILE A 294 15.52 -8.15 -2.57
CA ILE A 294 14.35 -7.98 -3.45
C ILE A 294 13.49 -6.79 -3.00
N ARG A 295 13.28 -6.60 -1.69
CA ARG A 295 12.53 -5.45 -1.18
C ARG A 295 13.21 -4.13 -1.55
N ASN A 296 14.53 -4.05 -1.46
CA ASN A 296 15.27 -2.86 -1.88
C ASN A 296 15.16 -2.62 -3.39
N GLU A 297 15.21 -3.68 -4.20
CA GLU A 297 15.00 -3.60 -5.66
C GLU A 297 13.58 -3.13 -6.00
N PHE A 298 12.56 -3.61 -5.26
CA PHE A 298 11.17 -3.20 -5.43
C PHE A 298 10.97 -1.70 -5.20
N TYR A 299 11.63 -1.13 -4.19
CA TYR A 299 11.53 0.30 -3.87
C TYR A 299 12.55 1.18 -4.60
N ASP A 300 13.52 0.63 -5.34
CA ASP A 300 14.47 1.43 -6.10
C ASP A 300 13.73 2.14 -7.26
N PRO A 301 13.62 3.48 -7.26
CA PRO A 301 12.95 4.19 -8.34
C PRO A 301 13.57 3.93 -9.72
N ALA A 302 14.85 3.50 -9.78
CA ALA A 302 15.50 3.14 -11.03
C ALA A 302 14.93 1.86 -11.67
N ASN A 303 14.23 1.02 -10.89
CA ASN A 303 13.63 -0.22 -11.39
C ASN A 303 12.20 -0.02 -11.92
N GLY A 304 11.49 1.04 -11.51
CA GLY A 304 10.21 1.42 -12.12
C GLY A 304 8.98 0.62 -11.68
N TYR A 305 8.98 0.06 -10.46
CA TYR A 305 7.83 -0.67 -9.92
C TYR A 305 6.62 0.21 -9.56
N PHE A 306 6.81 1.53 -9.44
CA PHE A 306 5.81 2.46 -8.95
C PHE A 306 5.56 3.59 -9.95
N SER A 307 4.30 4.01 -10.03
CA SER A 307 3.88 5.20 -10.77
C SER A 307 4.40 6.47 -10.09
N ALA A 308 4.25 7.61 -10.78
CA ALA A 308 4.64 8.92 -10.25
C ALA A 308 3.90 9.28 -8.94
N ASP A 309 2.69 8.78 -8.73
CA ASP A 309 1.90 8.99 -7.52
C ASP A 309 2.23 8.00 -6.38
N GLY A 310 3.07 7.00 -6.65
CA GLY A 310 3.43 5.96 -5.69
C GLY A 310 2.46 4.78 -5.62
N SER A 311 1.61 4.58 -6.65
CA SER A 311 0.85 3.34 -6.83
C SER A 311 1.74 2.29 -7.51
N PRO A 312 1.82 1.04 -7.01
CA PRO A 312 2.65 0.01 -7.65
C PRO A 312 2.01 -0.45 -8.97
N HIS A 313 2.81 -0.60 -10.02
CA HIS A 313 2.40 -1.19 -11.29
C HIS A 313 2.30 -2.72 -11.19
N HIS A 314 1.41 -3.34 -11.96
CA HIS A 314 1.30 -4.80 -12.08
C HIS A 314 2.64 -5.42 -12.46
N SER A 315 3.36 -4.79 -13.40
CA SER A 315 4.73 -5.13 -13.77
C SER A 315 5.53 -3.91 -14.21
N ILE A 316 6.87 -4.03 -14.16
CA ILE A 316 7.78 -3.01 -14.73
C ILE A 316 7.58 -2.89 -16.24
N GLU A 317 7.42 -4.03 -16.92
CA GLU A 317 7.16 -4.04 -18.35
C GLU A 317 5.71 -3.65 -18.63
N THR A 318 5.50 -2.69 -19.53
CA THR A 318 4.18 -2.15 -19.93
C THR A 318 3.42 -3.11 -20.86
N LEU A 319 4.11 -3.85 -21.72
CA LEU A 319 3.50 -4.80 -22.65
C LEU A 319 3.30 -6.17 -21.99
N ILE A 320 2.15 -6.31 -21.32
CA ILE A 320 1.67 -7.55 -20.73
C ILE A 320 0.14 -7.57 -20.74
N VAL A 321 -0.47 -8.73 -21.00
CA VAL A 321 -1.93 -8.93 -21.07
C VAL A 321 -2.26 -10.29 -20.47
N GLU A 322 -2.99 -10.38 -19.36
CA GLU A 322 -3.27 -11.67 -18.68
C GLU A 322 -4.46 -11.66 -17.71
N ALA A 323 -4.68 -10.54 -17.04
CA ALA A 323 -5.88 -10.23 -16.26
C ALA A 323 -6.08 -8.71 -16.29
N PRO A 324 -5.11 -7.88 -15.83
CA PRO A 324 -4.90 -6.58 -16.44
C PRO A 324 -4.48 -6.76 -17.90
N ASP A 325 -4.78 -5.76 -18.71
CA ASP A 325 -4.48 -5.75 -20.14
C ASP A 325 -3.38 -4.74 -20.51
N TYR A 326 -2.76 -4.10 -19.51
CA TYR A 326 -1.61 -3.23 -19.62
C TYR A 326 -0.78 -3.26 -18.31
N GLY A 327 0.55 -3.35 -18.42
CA GLY A 327 1.41 -3.65 -17.25
C GLY A 327 1.51 -2.55 -16.20
N HIS A 328 1.24 -1.31 -16.58
CA HIS A 328 1.18 -0.19 -15.65
C HIS A 328 -0.22 0.05 -15.08
N GLU A 329 -1.18 -0.84 -15.34
CA GLU A 329 -2.34 -0.97 -14.45
C GLU A 329 -1.89 -1.47 -13.06
N SER A 330 -2.79 -1.45 -12.08
CA SER A 330 -2.59 -2.03 -10.77
C SER A 330 -3.84 -2.77 -10.31
N THR A 331 -3.68 -3.64 -9.31
CA THR A 331 -4.76 -4.49 -8.83
C THR A 331 -4.87 -4.50 -7.32
N SER A 332 -6.07 -4.75 -6.78
CA SER A 332 -6.24 -4.98 -5.34
C SER A 332 -5.39 -6.15 -4.84
N GLU A 333 -5.18 -7.16 -5.68
CA GLU A 333 -4.22 -8.24 -5.46
C GLU A 333 -2.84 -7.68 -5.13
N LEU A 334 -2.28 -6.83 -5.98
CA LEU A 334 -0.95 -6.25 -5.77
C LEU A 334 -0.88 -5.42 -4.49
N TYR A 335 -1.90 -4.62 -4.19
CA TYR A 335 -1.96 -3.86 -2.93
C TYR A 335 -1.97 -4.79 -1.70
N SER A 336 -2.65 -5.93 -1.77
CA SER A 336 -2.64 -6.93 -0.70
C SER A 336 -1.28 -7.62 -0.53
N TYR A 337 -0.55 -7.89 -1.63
CA TYR A 337 0.84 -8.36 -1.58
C TYR A 337 1.78 -7.31 -1.02
N TRP A 338 1.65 -6.05 -1.44
CA TRP A 338 2.47 -4.95 -0.96
C TRP A 338 2.34 -4.76 0.56
N LEU A 339 1.12 -4.90 1.08
CA LEU A 339 0.88 -4.89 2.52
C LEU A 339 1.59 -6.05 3.22
N TRP A 340 1.57 -7.24 2.62
CA TRP A 340 2.22 -8.42 3.19
C TRP A 340 3.76 -8.32 3.18
N LEU A 341 4.34 -7.74 2.12
CA LEU A 341 5.77 -7.41 2.07
C LEU A 341 6.17 -6.58 3.30
N GLU A 342 5.37 -5.56 3.63
CA GLU A 342 5.67 -4.69 4.76
C GLU A 342 5.33 -5.29 6.12
N ALA A 343 4.43 -6.26 6.19
CA ALA A 343 4.23 -7.06 7.41
C ALA A 343 5.48 -7.90 7.71
N MET A 344 6.07 -8.52 6.69
CA MET A 344 7.33 -9.28 6.83
C MET A 344 8.52 -8.35 7.11
N ASN A 345 8.59 -7.19 6.46
CA ASN A 345 9.59 -6.18 6.78
C ASN A 345 9.48 -5.71 8.23
N GLY A 346 8.26 -5.52 8.75
CA GLY A 346 8.03 -5.25 10.17
C GLY A 346 8.52 -6.37 11.07
N ARG A 347 8.35 -7.64 10.69
CA ARG A 347 8.92 -8.80 11.41
C ARG A 347 10.45 -8.75 11.47
N ILE A 348 11.09 -8.39 10.36
CA ILE A 348 12.55 -8.38 10.22
C ILE A 348 13.17 -7.14 10.89
N THR A 349 12.57 -5.97 10.76
CA THR A 349 13.18 -4.70 11.17
C THR A 349 12.63 -4.18 12.50
N LYS A 350 11.51 -4.73 12.98
CA LYS A 350 10.69 -4.19 14.08
C LYS A 350 10.11 -2.79 13.80
N ASN A 351 10.24 -2.29 12.58
CA ASN A 351 9.67 -1.03 12.15
C ASN A 351 8.33 -1.28 11.43
N TRP A 352 7.24 -0.90 12.10
CA TRP A 352 5.88 -1.08 11.61
C TRP A 352 5.33 0.13 10.83
N THR A 353 6.11 1.21 10.71
CA THR A 353 5.71 2.42 9.96
C THR A 353 5.46 2.14 8.47
N PRO A 354 6.31 1.38 7.76
CA PRO A 354 6.06 1.06 6.35
C PRO A 354 4.73 0.35 6.10
N LEU A 355 4.34 -0.59 6.97
CA LEU A 355 3.05 -1.29 6.89
C LEU A 355 1.88 -0.29 6.98
N ALA A 356 1.94 0.67 7.90
CA ALA A 356 0.92 1.70 8.02
C ALA A 356 0.88 2.62 6.78
N ASN A 357 2.02 2.93 6.17
CA ASN A 357 2.09 3.71 4.95
C ASN A 357 1.42 2.99 3.77
N VAL A 358 1.62 1.69 3.63
CA VAL A 358 0.95 0.90 2.59
C VAL A 358 -0.56 0.90 2.81
N TRP A 359 -1.04 0.75 4.05
CA TRP A 359 -2.48 0.83 4.29
C TRP A 359 -3.06 2.21 3.98
N ASN A 360 -2.32 3.29 4.26
CA ASN A 360 -2.74 4.63 3.85
C ASN A 360 -2.82 4.75 2.31
N ALA A 361 -1.88 4.14 1.58
CA ALA A 361 -1.94 4.06 0.12
C ALA A 361 -3.15 3.25 -0.37
N ILE A 362 -3.51 2.16 0.31
CA ILE A 362 -4.74 1.38 0.02
C ILE A 362 -5.98 2.28 0.11
N GLU A 363 -6.13 3.01 1.23
CA GLU A 363 -7.27 3.92 1.40
C GLU A 363 -7.25 5.12 0.45
N GLN A 364 -6.06 5.59 0.08
CA GLN A 364 -5.91 6.74 -0.81
C GLN A 364 -6.26 6.40 -2.25
N PHE A 365 -5.77 5.26 -2.75
CA PHE A 365 -5.75 4.99 -4.19
C PHE A 365 -6.82 4.01 -4.65
N ILE A 366 -7.10 2.96 -3.88
CA ILE A 366 -7.84 1.80 -4.40
C ILE A 366 -9.15 1.52 -3.65
N ILE A 367 -9.35 2.03 -2.44
CA ILE A 367 -10.67 2.06 -1.79
C ILE A 367 -11.41 3.33 -2.25
N PRO A 368 -12.56 3.22 -2.95
CA PRO A 368 -13.30 4.40 -3.40
C PRO A 368 -13.69 5.31 -2.23
N THR A 369 -13.41 6.61 -2.36
CA THR A 369 -13.74 7.60 -1.32
C THR A 369 -15.24 7.92 -1.32
N ASN A 370 -15.73 8.66 -0.32
CA ASN A 370 -17.12 9.13 -0.32
C ASN A 370 -17.51 9.90 -1.61
N ALA A 371 -16.57 10.66 -2.19
CA ALA A 371 -16.81 11.39 -3.45
C ALA A 371 -16.90 10.46 -4.67
N ASP A 372 -16.31 9.27 -4.58
CA ASP A 372 -16.31 8.26 -5.63
C ASP A 372 -17.58 7.40 -5.59
N GLN A 373 -18.17 7.24 -4.39
CA GLN A 373 -19.39 6.45 -4.16
C GLN A 373 -20.52 7.23 -3.43
N PRO A 374 -20.95 8.39 -3.97
CA PRO A 374 -21.73 9.40 -3.22
C PRO A 374 -23.18 9.06 -2.90
N THR A 375 -23.76 8.05 -3.54
CA THR A 375 -25.21 7.73 -3.46
C THR A 375 -25.54 6.41 -2.77
N ASN A 376 -24.58 5.82 -2.03
CA ASN A 376 -24.82 4.61 -1.24
C ASN A 376 -26.00 4.72 -0.27
N SER A 377 -26.33 5.92 0.22
CA SER A 377 -27.47 6.14 1.13
C SER A 377 -28.83 5.82 0.50
N ALA A 378 -28.91 5.70 -0.83
CA ALA A 378 -30.11 5.28 -1.55
C ALA A 378 -30.24 3.76 -1.71
N TYR A 379 -29.24 2.98 -1.26
CA TYR A 379 -29.28 1.53 -1.32
C TYR A 379 -30.44 0.96 -0.50
N ASN A 380 -31.16 0.00 -1.08
CA ASN A 380 -32.27 -0.69 -0.43
C ASN A 380 -31.95 -2.18 -0.25
N PRO A 381 -31.62 -2.66 0.96
CA PRO A 381 -31.29 -4.07 1.20
C PRO A 381 -32.43 -5.04 0.86
N ALA A 382 -33.70 -4.59 0.86
CA ALA A 382 -34.84 -5.43 0.47
C ALA A 382 -35.03 -5.53 -1.07
N ASN A 383 -34.32 -4.71 -1.83
CA ASN A 383 -34.29 -4.76 -3.30
C ASN A 383 -32.88 -4.34 -3.78
N PRO A 384 -31.89 -5.23 -3.61
CA PRO A 384 -30.48 -4.85 -3.66
C PRO A 384 -29.96 -4.61 -5.08
N ALA A 385 -30.60 -5.15 -6.11
CA ALA A 385 -30.24 -4.95 -7.51
C ALA A 385 -31.40 -5.33 -8.44
N ALA A 386 -31.30 -4.97 -9.72
CA ALA A 386 -32.12 -5.54 -10.79
C ALA A 386 -31.39 -6.73 -11.43
N TYR A 387 -32.10 -7.82 -11.69
CA TYR A 387 -31.53 -9.02 -12.29
C TYR A 387 -31.15 -8.80 -13.77
N ALA A 388 -30.01 -9.35 -14.17
CA ALA A 388 -29.64 -9.60 -15.56
C ALA A 388 -29.00 -10.98 -15.66
N SER A 389 -29.32 -11.73 -16.72
CA SER A 389 -28.65 -12.98 -17.02
C SER A 389 -27.20 -12.73 -17.42
N GLU A 390 -26.32 -13.66 -17.08
CA GLU A 390 -25.05 -13.80 -17.80
C GLU A 390 -25.29 -14.68 -19.04
N PHE A 391 -24.42 -14.52 -20.03
CA PHE A 391 -24.44 -15.31 -21.25
C PHE A 391 -23.06 -15.89 -21.52
N PRO A 392 -22.96 -17.04 -22.22
CA PRO A 392 -21.67 -17.68 -22.46
C PRO A 392 -20.71 -16.82 -23.29
N LEU A 393 -21.22 -16.09 -24.30
CA LEU A 393 -20.39 -15.40 -25.29
C LEU A 393 -20.53 -13.87 -25.19
N PRO A 394 -19.47 -13.09 -25.47
CA PRO A 394 -19.54 -11.64 -25.52
C PRO A 394 -20.57 -11.09 -26.52
N ASN A 395 -20.89 -11.86 -27.57
CA ASN A 395 -21.84 -11.45 -28.61
C ASN A 395 -23.31 -11.53 -28.20
N ASP A 396 -23.61 -12.22 -27.10
CA ASP A 396 -24.95 -12.29 -26.51
C ASP A 396 -25.26 -11.05 -25.64
N TYR A 397 -24.27 -10.19 -25.41
CA TYR A 397 -24.41 -8.93 -24.68
C TYR A 397 -24.73 -7.76 -25.62
N PRO A 398 -25.40 -6.69 -25.13
CA PRO A 398 -25.75 -6.39 -23.73
C PRO A 398 -26.87 -7.25 -23.13
N ALA A 399 -26.78 -7.55 -21.83
CA ALA A 399 -27.77 -8.34 -21.10
C ALA A 399 -28.99 -7.50 -20.66
N PRO A 400 -30.23 -7.93 -20.92
CA PRO A 400 -31.42 -7.17 -20.53
C PRO A 400 -31.67 -7.21 -19.03
N LEU A 401 -31.92 -6.03 -18.45
CA LEU A 401 -32.41 -5.92 -17.08
C LEU A 401 -33.86 -6.40 -16.99
N ASP A 402 -34.11 -7.35 -16.11
CA ASP A 402 -35.44 -7.85 -15.78
C ASP A 402 -35.82 -7.40 -14.36
N PHE A 403 -36.54 -6.29 -14.29
CA PHE A 403 -37.08 -5.73 -13.05
C PHE A 403 -38.23 -6.55 -12.44
N SER A 404 -38.72 -7.58 -13.13
CA SER A 404 -39.78 -8.46 -12.64
C SER A 404 -39.25 -9.75 -12.00
N ALA A 405 -38.00 -10.13 -12.29
CA ALA A 405 -37.35 -11.28 -11.68
C ALA A 405 -37.13 -11.06 -10.18
N PRO A 406 -37.48 -12.04 -9.32
CA PRO A 406 -37.29 -11.90 -7.88
C PRO A 406 -35.81 -11.89 -7.52
N VAL A 407 -35.40 -10.87 -6.76
CA VAL A 407 -34.09 -10.73 -6.11
C VAL A 407 -34.31 -10.88 -4.60
N GLY A 408 -33.35 -11.49 -3.89
CA GLY A 408 -33.46 -11.67 -2.44
C GLY A 408 -33.11 -10.43 -1.62
N GLU A 409 -33.24 -10.56 -0.31
CA GLU A 409 -32.78 -9.57 0.67
C GLU A 409 -31.26 -9.68 0.90
N ASP A 410 -30.58 -8.54 1.04
CA ASP A 410 -29.24 -8.42 1.60
C ASP A 410 -29.31 -8.29 3.13
N PRO A 411 -28.93 -9.32 3.90
CA PRO A 411 -29.11 -9.32 5.35
C PRO A 411 -27.95 -8.67 6.13
N VAL A 412 -26.84 -8.28 5.48
CA VAL A 412 -25.65 -7.79 6.18
C VAL A 412 -25.46 -6.28 6.03
N SER A 413 -25.93 -5.69 4.94
CA SER A 413 -25.70 -4.26 4.68
C SER A 413 -26.32 -3.31 5.71
N ALA A 414 -27.44 -3.68 6.34
CA ALA A 414 -28.06 -2.87 7.39
C ALA A 414 -27.19 -2.81 8.66
N ASP A 415 -26.63 -3.95 9.06
CA ASP A 415 -25.70 -4.09 10.19
C ASP A 415 -24.38 -3.35 9.92
N LEU A 416 -23.83 -3.50 8.70
CA LEU A 416 -22.65 -2.76 8.24
C LEU A 416 -22.86 -1.25 8.27
N THR A 417 -24.00 -0.78 7.75
CA THR A 417 -24.34 0.64 7.70
C THR A 417 -24.51 1.22 9.10
N ALA A 418 -25.16 0.48 10.01
CA ALA A 418 -25.30 0.89 11.40
C ALA A 418 -23.95 0.97 12.12
N THR A 419 -22.99 0.12 11.74
CA THR A 419 -21.66 0.05 12.38
C THR A 419 -20.70 1.11 11.83
N TYR A 420 -20.70 1.35 10.52
CA TYR A 420 -19.64 2.10 9.85
C TYR A 420 -20.10 3.24 8.93
N GLY A 421 -21.40 3.40 8.71
CA GLY A 421 -21.95 4.31 7.70
C GLY A 421 -22.17 3.64 6.34
N ALA A 422 -22.71 4.40 5.39
CA ALA A 422 -23.24 3.85 4.13
C ALA A 422 -22.17 3.38 3.13
N ASP A 423 -20.97 3.98 3.16
CA ASP A 423 -19.92 3.72 2.18
C ASP A 423 -19.36 2.30 2.32
N VAL A 424 -19.05 1.66 1.19
CA VAL A 424 -18.44 0.33 1.18
C VAL A 424 -16.93 0.46 1.34
N TYR A 425 -16.37 -0.28 2.30
CA TYR A 425 -14.93 -0.28 2.58
C TYR A 425 -14.29 -1.57 2.04
N GLN A 426 -14.11 -1.61 0.72
CA GLN A 426 -13.46 -2.67 -0.04
C GLN A 426 -12.59 -2.05 -1.12
N MET A 427 -11.50 -2.72 -1.50
CA MET A 427 -10.69 -2.27 -2.63
C MET A 427 -11.45 -2.49 -3.94
N HIS A 428 -11.43 -1.53 -4.85
CA HIS A 428 -11.72 -1.81 -6.25
C HIS A 428 -10.61 -2.68 -6.84
N TRP A 429 -10.92 -3.56 -7.78
CA TRP A 429 -9.96 -4.55 -8.25
C TRP A 429 -8.93 -4.02 -9.26
N LEU A 430 -9.23 -2.97 -10.04
CA LEU A 430 -8.36 -2.52 -11.15
C LEU A 430 -8.19 -1.00 -11.20
N LEU A 431 -6.95 -0.55 -11.35
CA LEU A 431 -6.58 0.84 -11.54
C LEU A 431 -5.73 1.00 -12.80
N ASP A 432 -5.87 2.12 -13.49
CA ASP A 432 -4.92 2.60 -14.50
C ASP A 432 -4.00 3.63 -13.84
N ASN A 433 -2.76 3.22 -13.50
CA ASN A 433 -1.89 4.09 -12.68
C ASN A 433 -1.39 5.33 -13.41
N ASP A 434 -1.20 5.24 -14.73
CA ASP A 434 -0.59 6.32 -15.53
C ASP A 434 -1.61 7.03 -16.41
N ASN A 435 -2.91 6.73 -16.23
CA ASN A 435 -4.00 7.20 -17.07
C ASN A 435 -3.72 6.88 -18.55
N PHE A 436 -3.22 5.66 -18.81
CA PHE A 436 -3.00 5.12 -20.14
C PHE A 436 -4.27 5.19 -20.99
N TYR A 437 -5.43 4.86 -20.41
CA TYR A 437 -6.70 4.91 -21.10
C TYR A 437 -7.29 6.31 -21.24
N GLY A 438 -6.88 7.26 -20.39
CA GLY A 438 -7.27 8.66 -20.49
C GLY A 438 -8.61 9.00 -19.85
N TYR A 439 -9.16 8.15 -18.97
CA TYR A 439 -10.44 8.39 -18.31
C TYR A 439 -10.33 9.27 -17.06
N GLY A 440 -9.17 9.27 -16.41
CA GLY A 440 -8.96 9.96 -15.15
C GLY A 440 -9.91 9.49 -14.03
N ASN A 441 -10.13 10.34 -13.02
CA ASN A 441 -11.09 10.04 -11.95
C ASN A 441 -12.34 10.90 -12.09
N ARG A 442 -13.50 10.31 -11.80
CA ARG A 442 -14.80 10.99 -11.88
C ARG A 442 -15.04 11.68 -13.24
N GLY A 443 -14.47 11.11 -14.31
CA GLY A 443 -14.58 11.59 -15.68
C GLY A 443 -13.73 12.83 -16.02
N ASP A 444 -12.73 13.18 -15.21
CA ASP A 444 -11.89 14.36 -15.47
C ASP A 444 -10.85 14.18 -16.60
N GLY A 445 -10.57 12.94 -17.01
CA GLY A 445 -9.65 12.61 -18.09
C GLY A 445 -8.17 12.78 -17.76
N ILE A 446 -7.80 13.16 -16.53
CA ILE A 446 -6.42 13.54 -16.17
C ILE A 446 -5.89 12.90 -14.89
N SER A 447 -6.73 12.61 -13.89
CA SER A 447 -6.24 12.19 -12.57
C SER A 447 -5.75 10.74 -12.56
N THR A 448 -4.75 10.48 -11.72
CA THR A 448 -4.13 9.16 -11.52
C THR A 448 -4.10 8.78 -10.04
N PRO A 449 -4.10 7.48 -9.69
CA PRO A 449 -4.55 6.35 -10.52
C PRO A 449 -6.03 6.46 -10.90
N SER A 450 -6.42 6.05 -12.10
CA SER A 450 -7.80 6.08 -12.59
C SER A 450 -8.54 4.78 -12.27
N TYR A 451 -9.75 4.87 -11.70
CA TYR A 451 -10.62 3.69 -11.49
C TYR A 451 -11.24 3.23 -12.81
N ILE A 452 -10.88 2.02 -13.26
CA ILE A 452 -11.33 1.42 -14.51
C ILE A 452 -11.83 -0.01 -14.32
N ASN A 453 -12.59 -0.53 -15.29
CA ASN A 453 -12.97 -1.93 -15.31
C ASN A 453 -12.96 -2.47 -16.75
N THR A 454 -12.95 -3.80 -16.87
CA THR A 454 -12.84 -4.51 -18.15
C THR A 454 -13.93 -5.58 -18.26
N PHE A 455 -13.77 -6.72 -17.59
CA PHE A 455 -14.65 -7.89 -17.68
C PHE A 455 -16.10 -7.59 -17.25
N GLN A 456 -17.05 -7.79 -18.17
CA GLN A 456 -18.49 -7.58 -17.97
C GLN A 456 -19.38 -8.53 -18.80
N ARG A 457 -18.82 -9.34 -19.71
CA ARG A 457 -19.57 -10.03 -20.77
C ARG A 457 -19.37 -11.55 -20.83
N GLY A 458 -19.40 -12.17 -19.65
CA GLY A 458 -19.59 -13.61 -19.52
C GLY A 458 -18.31 -14.43 -19.59
N GLU A 459 -18.47 -15.75 -19.50
CA GLU A 459 -17.37 -16.70 -19.28
C GLU A 459 -16.37 -16.81 -20.44
N GLN A 460 -16.76 -16.46 -21.67
CA GLN A 460 -15.86 -16.44 -22.83
C GLN A 460 -15.32 -15.04 -23.14
N GLU A 461 -15.56 -14.01 -22.32
CA GLU A 461 -14.85 -12.73 -22.47
C GLU A 461 -13.44 -12.88 -21.90
N SER A 462 -12.47 -13.27 -22.73
CA SER A 462 -11.07 -13.23 -22.32
C SER A 462 -10.57 -11.79 -22.16
N VAL A 463 -9.39 -11.63 -21.56
CA VAL A 463 -8.71 -10.33 -21.42
C VAL A 463 -8.55 -9.60 -22.76
N PHE A 464 -8.41 -10.35 -23.86
CA PHE A 464 -8.26 -9.81 -25.22
C PHE A 464 -9.57 -9.32 -25.84
N GLU A 465 -10.71 -9.62 -25.23
CA GLU A 465 -12.04 -9.36 -25.80
C GLU A 465 -12.76 -8.21 -25.10
N THR A 466 -12.17 -7.65 -24.05
CA THR A 466 -12.76 -6.58 -23.24
C THR A 466 -12.74 -5.22 -23.94
N ILE A 467 -13.67 -4.35 -23.52
CA ILE A 467 -13.66 -2.92 -23.81
C ILE A 467 -13.43 -2.19 -22.48
N PRO A 468 -12.20 -1.70 -22.21
CA PRO A 468 -11.87 -0.99 -20.98
C PRO A 468 -12.74 0.25 -20.85
N HIS A 469 -13.21 0.53 -19.64
CA HIS A 469 -14.17 1.59 -19.39
C HIS A 469 -14.00 2.17 -17.98
N PRO A 470 -14.36 3.44 -17.75
CA PRO A 470 -14.26 4.03 -16.43
C PRO A 470 -15.31 3.46 -15.48
N SER A 471 -14.90 3.26 -14.23
CA SER A 471 -15.80 2.92 -13.13
C SER A 471 -16.81 4.05 -12.87
N TRP A 472 -16.42 5.30 -13.11
CA TRP A 472 -17.32 6.46 -13.16
C TRP A 472 -17.78 6.76 -14.59
N GLU A 473 -19.03 6.45 -14.88
CA GLU A 473 -19.66 6.66 -16.18
C GLU A 473 -20.39 8.01 -16.24
N ASN A 474 -19.74 8.98 -16.88
CA ASN A 474 -20.28 10.33 -17.09
C ASN A 474 -20.79 10.59 -18.52
N PHE A 475 -20.69 9.59 -19.41
CA PHE A 475 -20.95 9.68 -20.86
C PHE A 475 -19.99 10.60 -21.61
N ASN A 476 -18.77 10.77 -21.08
CA ASN A 476 -17.72 11.57 -21.72
C ASN A 476 -17.06 10.83 -22.90
N TRP A 477 -17.04 9.49 -22.85
CA TRP A 477 -16.46 8.59 -23.84
C TRP A 477 -17.43 7.44 -24.10
N GLY A 478 -17.08 6.49 -24.97
CA GLY A 478 -18.01 5.48 -25.43
C GLY A 478 -19.03 6.07 -26.41
N GLY A 479 -20.26 5.57 -26.38
CA GLY A 479 -21.37 6.07 -27.19
C GLY A 479 -22.17 7.18 -26.49
N PRO A 480 -23.37 7.54 -26.98
CA PRO A 480 -24.22 8.58 -26.38
C PRO A 480 -24.62 8.34 -24.91
N ASN A 481 -24.62 7.06 -24.48
CA ASN A 481 -24.89 6.63 -23.11
C ASN A 481 -23.65 5.99 -22.46
N GLY A 482 -22.46 6.46 -22.86
CA GLY A 482 -21.21 5.88 -22.40
C GLY A 482 -20.97 4.46 -22.92
N PHE A 483 -20.42 3.63 -22.06
CA PHE A 483 -20.15 2.21 -22.32
C PHE A 483 -21.31 1.30 -21.87
N LEU A 484 -22.28 1.81 -21.10
CA LEU A 484 -23.35 1.00 -20.50
C LEU A 484 -24.12 0.11 -21.50
N PRO A 485 -24.47 0.58 -22.73
CA PRO A 485 -25.17 -0.25 -23.71
C PRO A 485 -24.36 -1.39 -24.30
N LEU A 486 -23.07 -1.51 -23.96
CA LEU A 486 -22.26 -2.68 -24.29
C LEU A 486 -22.51 -3.84 -23.32
N PHE A 487 -22.99 -3.53 -22.11
CA PHE A 487 -23.08 -4.48 -21.00
C PHE A 487 -24.52 -4.80 -20.62
N THR A 488 -25.39 -3.80 -20.55
CA THR A 488 -26.79 -3.98 -20.12
C THR A 488 -27.78 -3.25 -21.03
N ILE A 489 -28.97 -3.84 -21.21
CA ILE A 489 -30.11 -3.19 -21.87
C ILE A 489 -31.04 -2.64 -20.79
N ASP A 490 -31.25 -1.33 -20.82
CA ASP A 490 -32.24 -0.62 -20.01
C ASP A 490 -33.09 0.28 -20.91
N GLN A 491 -34.27 0.68 -20.42
CA GLN A 491 -35.14 1.64 -21.10
C GLN A 491 -34.49 3.03 -21.20
N ASN A 492 -33.73 3.42 -20.17
CA ASN A 492 -32.98 4.67 -20.11
C ASN A 492 -31.66 4.44 -19.38
N TYR A 493 -30.62 5.18 -19.75
CA TYR A 493 -29.32 5.09 -19.09
C TYR A 493 -29.06 6.34 -18.25
N SER A 494 -28.59 6.13 -17.02
CA SER A 494 -28.19 7.20 -16.10
C SER A 494 -26.68 7.20 -15.92
N ARG A 495 -26.10 8.40 -15.79
CA ARG A 495 -24.73 8.57 -15.31
C ARG A 495 -24.60 7.90 -13.95
N GLN A 496 -23.58 7.09 -13.77
CA GLN A 496 -23.46 6.20 -12.63
C GLN A 496 -22.01 5.90 -12.30
N TRP A 497 -21.77 5.43 -11.10
CA TRP A 497 -20.49 4.89 -10.66
C TRP A 497 -20.69 3.43 -10.27
N ARG A 498 -19.68 2.58 -10.49
CA ARG A 498 -19.70 1.17 -10.10
C ARG A 498 -18.29 0.66 -9.83
N TYR A 499 -18.13 -0.06 -8.74
CA TYR A 499 -16.89 -0.67 -8.33
C TYR A 499 -17.09 -2.17 -8.17
N THR A 500 -16.01 -2.92 -8.37
CA THR A 500 -15.96 -4.37 -8.17
C THR A 500 -14.75 -4.68 -7.33
N SER A 501 -14.93 -5.39 -6.21
CA SER A 501 -13.87 -5.90 -5.34
C SER A 501 -13.57 -7.35 -5.71
N ALA A 502 -12.31 -7.74 -5.50
CA ALA A 502 -11.82 -9.12 -5.61
C ALA A 502 -11.62 -9.71 -4.20
N PRO A 503 -12.54 -10.56 -3.70
CA PRO A 503 -12.56 -11.03 -2.33
C PRO A 503 -11.29 -11.73 -1.84
N ASP A 504 -10.53 -12.36 -2.75
CA ASP A 504 -9.26 -13.01 -2.41
C ASP A 504 -8.20 -11.97 -1.98
N ALA A 505 -8.18 -10.79 -2.59
CA ALA A 505 -7.25 -9.71 -2.28
C ALA A 505 -7.58 -9.04 -0.94
N ASP A 506 -8.84 -8.68 -0.72
CA ASP A 506 -9.30 -8.14 0.56
C ASP A 506 -9.07 -9.17 1.70
N ALA A 507 -9.28 -10.46 1.45
CA ALA A 507 -8.94 -11.53 2.39
C ALA A 507 -7.43 -11.65 2.65
N ARG A 508 -6.59 -11.54 1.61
CA ARG A 508 -5.12 -11.56 1.74
C ARG A 508 -4.62 -10.37 2.56
N ALA A 509 -5.24 -9.20 2.44
CA ALA A 509 -4.93 -8.04 3.29
C ALA A 509 -5.22 -8.32 4.78
N VAL A 510 -6.35 -8.97 5.09
CA VAL A 510 -6.66 -9.41 6.46
C VAL A 510 -5.66 -10.47 6.95
N GLN A 511 -5.28 -11.43 6.12
CA GLN A 511 -4.25 -12.44 6.41
C GLN A 511 -2.89 -11.80 6.72
N ALA A 512 -2.45 -10.82 5.92
CA ALA A 512 -1.22 -10.08 6.17
C ALA A 512 -1.25 -9.34 7.52
N MET A 513 -2.40 -8.74 7.87
CA MET A 513 -2.58 -8.06 9.15
C MET A 513 -2.65 -9.00 10.35
N TYR A 514 -3.15 -10.22 10.17
CA TYR A 514 -3.01 -11.28 11.18
C TYR A 514 -1.53 -11.54 11.49
N TRP A 515 -0.70 -11.75 10.46
CA TRP A 515 0.71 -12.02 10.65
C TRP A 515 1.46 -10.82 11.24
N ALA A 516 1.20 -9.61 10.75
CA ALA A 516 1.74 -8.39 11.34
C ALA A 516 1.46 -8.30 12.85
N LEU A 517 0.22 -8.59 13.26
CA LEU A 517 -0.15 -8.62 14.67
C LEU A 517 0.60 -9.71 15.46
N GLN A 518 0.75 -10.92 14.92
CA GLN A 518 1.49 -11.99 15.60
C GLN A 518 2.97 -11.62 15.77
N TYR A 519 3.61 -11.15 14.71
CA TYR A 519 5.02 -10.75 14.74
C TYR A 519 5.26 -9.56 15.67
N ALA A 520 4.37 -8.58 15.67
CA ALA A 520 4.43 -7.45 16.59
C ALA A 520 4.33 -7.92 18.05
N LYS A 521 3.43 -8.88 18.35
CA LYS A 521 3.33 -9.53 19.67
C LYS A 521 4.59 -10.29 20.05
N GLU A 522 5.17 -11.07 19.14
CA GLU A 522 6.45 -11.78 19.34
C GLU A 522 7.59 -10.81 19.69
N GLN A 523 7.60 -9.65 19.04
CA GLN A 523 8.58 -8.57 19.28
C GLN A 523 8.26 -7.70 20.50
N GLN A 524 7.13 -7.92 21.18
CA GLN A 524 6.61 -7.05 22.24
C GLN A 524 6.48 -5.58 21.79
N THR A 525 6.23 -5.36 20.50
CA THR A 525 6.06 -4.04 19.89
C THR A 525 4.58 -3.87 19.54
N PRO A 526 3.89 -2.80 19.99
CA PRO A 526 2.48 -2.62 19.68
C PRO A 526 2.28 -2.22 18.23
N ILE A 527 1.35 -2.88 17.55
CA ILE A 527 0.82 -2.41 16.26
C ILE A 527 -0.35 -1.44 16.51
N SER A 528 -0.51 -0.46 15.62
CA SER A 528 -1.56 0.55 15.75
C SER A 528 -2.96 -0.09 15.78
N VAL A 529 -3.74 0.18 16.83
CA VAL A 529 -5.14 -0.27 16.93
C VAL A 529 -5.98 0.27 15.77
N ASN A 530 -5.70 1.48 15.29
CA ASN A 530 -6.39 2.04 14.13
C ASN A 530 -6.15 1.21 12.87
N LEU A 531 -4.93 0.70 12.69
CA LEU A 531 -4.61 -0.15 11.55
C LEU A 531 -5.36 -1.50 11.63
N LEU A 532 -5.42 -2.11 12.81
CA LEU A 532 -6.20 -3.32 13.04
C LEU A 532 -7.70 -3.08 12.80
N ASN A 533 -8.25 -1.95 13.26
CA ASN A 533 -9.64 -1.59 13.02
C ASN A 533 -9.98 -1.48 11.53
N LYS A 534 -9.05 -1.00 10.70
CA LYS A 534 -9.25 -0.95 9.24
C LYS A 534 -9.30 -2.34 8.62
N ALA A 535 -8.43 -3.25 9.05
CA ALA A 535 -8.46 -4.66 8.62
C ALA A 535 -9.75 -5.37 9.06
N THR A 536 -10.18 -5.14 10.30
CA THR A 536 -11.45 -5.61 10.83
C THR A 536 -12.63 -5.08 10.02
N LYS A 537 -12.64 -3.78 9.70
CA LYS A 537 -13.69 -3.16 8.88
C LYS A 537 -13.74 -3.77 7.48
N MET A 538 -12.59 -3.94 6.82
CA MET A 538 -12.50 -4.63 5.52
C MET A 538 -13.04 -6.06 5.60
N GLY A 539 -12.64 -6.83 6.61
CA GLY A 539 -13.18 -8.18 6.84
C GLY A 539 -14.68 -8.21 7.12
N ASP A 540 -15.24 -7.16 7.73
CA ASP A 540 -16.67 -7.07 7.98
C ASP A 540 -17.49 -6.86 6.70
N TYR A 541 -17.08 -5.92 5.84
CA TYR A 541 -17.70 -5.69 4.53
C TYR A 541 -17.52 -6.87 3.57
N LEU A 542 -16.40 -7.60 3.68
CA LEU A 542 -16.10 -8.76 2.86
C LEU A 542 -17.12 -9.91 3.02
N ARG A 543 -17.95 -9.88 4.08
CA ARG A 543 -19.10 -10.79 4.22
C ARG A 543 -20.09 -10.69 3.06
N LEU A 544 -20.15 -9.57 2.34
CA LEU A 544 -20.95 -9.46 1.11
C LEU A 544 -20.56 -10.51 0.08
N ALA A 545 -19.30 -10.96 0.03
CA ALA A 545 -18.84 -12.02 -0.87
C ALA A 545 -19.46 -13.39 -0.56
N MET A 546 -20.12 -13.57 0.60
CA MET A 546 -20.66 -14.84 1.07
C MET A 546 -22.05 -15.19 0.53
N PHE A 547 -22.60 -14.37 -0.35
CA PHE A 547 -23.97 -14.46 -0.82
C PHE A 547 -24.06 -14.69 -2.33
N ASP A 548 -25.14 -15.33 -2.76
CA ASP A 548 -25.49 -15.40 -4.18
C ASP A 548 -25.56 -14.00 -4.85
N LYS A 549 -25.23 -13.92 -6.15
CA LYS A 549 -25.20 -12.65 -6.93
C LYS A 549 -26.43 -11.76 -6.72
N TYR A 550 -27.61 -12.36 -6.77
CA TYR A 550 -28.90 -11.68 -6.61
C TYR A 550 -29.63 -12.15 -5.34
N PHE A 551 -28.86 -12.59 -4.34
CA PHE A 551 -29.37 -13.08 -3.06
C PHE A 551 -30.43 -14.18 -3.25
N LYS A 552 -30.33 -15.01 -4.28
CA LYS A 552 -31.25 -16.15 -4.44
C LYS A 552 -30.87 -17.29 -3.49
N PRO A 553 -31.86 -18.10 -3.04
CA PRO A 553 -31.56 -19.25 -2.20
C PRO A 553 -30.63 -20.25 -2.88
N LEU A 554 -29.82 -20.97 -2.09
CA LEU A 554 -28.96 -22.01 -2.65
C LEU A 554 -29.78 -23.14 -3.29
N GLY A 555 -29.44 -23.54 -4.52
CA GLY A 555 -30.13 -24.58 -5.28
C GLY A 555 -31.39 -24.14 -6.03
N VAL A 556 -31.63 -22.82 -6.17
CA VAL A 556 -32.88 -22.26 -6.71
C VAL A 556 -33.25 -22.76 -8.11
N GLN A 557 -32.26 -22.94 -9.00
CA GLN A 557 -32.44 -23.49 -10.36
C GLN A 557 -33.59 -22.85 -11.18
N SER A 558 -33.86 -21.56 -10.93
CA SER A 558 -34.83 -20.76 -11.68
C SER A 558 -34.56 -19.26 -11.52
N ALA A 559 -34.52 -18.53 -12.64
CA ALA A 559 -34.42 -17.06 -12.63
C ALA A 559 -35.73 -16.39 -12.19
N THR A 560 -36.88 -16.99 -12.51
CA THR A 560 -38.21 -16.38 -12.34
C THR A 560 -38.87 -16.72 -10.99
N SER A 561 -38.18 -17.48 -10.14
CA SER A 561 -38.65 -17.79 -8.78
C SER A 561 -37.50 -17.71 -7.76
N GLY A 562 -37.86 -17.74 -6.48
CA GLY A 562 -36.90 -17.73 -5.38
C GLY A 562 -36.28 -16.36 -5.13
N ALA A 563 -36.81 -15.64 -4.15
CA ALA A 563 -36.14 -14.52 -3.49
C ALA A 563 -35.59 -15.03 -2.15
N GLY A 564 -34.29 -14.84 -1.90
CA GLY A 564 -33.71 -15.15 -0.62
C GLY A 564 -34.33 -14.32 0.51
N GLN A 565 -34.29 -14.87 1.71
CA GLN A 565 -34.74 -14.26 2.95
C GLN A 565 -33.68 -14.56 4.01
N GLY A 566 -33.10 -13.51 4.59
CA GLY A 566 -31.95 -13.67 5.49
C GLY A 566 -30.79 -14.42 4.82
N TYR A 567 -30.23 -15.40 5.53
CA TYR A 567 -29.01 -16.12 5.14
C TYR A 567 -29.24 -17.35 4.24
N ASN A 568 -30.45 -17.61 3.73
CA ASN A 568 -30.67 -18.77 2.85
C ASN A 568 -30.02 -18.63 1.46
N SER A 569 -29.55 -17.43 1.12
CA SER A 569 -28.72 -17.12 -0.05
C SER A 569 -27.22 -17.13 0.26
N ALA A 570 -26.83 -17.32 1.52
CA ALA A 570 -25.43 -17.35 1.93
C ALA A 570 -24.80 -18.71 1.65
N HIS A 571 -23.86 -18.76 0.71
CA HIS A 571 -22.99 -19.91 0.54
C HIS A 571 -21.80 -19.89 1.50
N TYR A 572 -21.52 -18.77 2.20
CA TYR A 572 -20.44 -18.65 3.19
C TYR A 572 -19.02 -18.87 2.65
N LEU A 573 -18.83 -18.71 1.34
CA LEU A 573 -17.53 -18.79 0.66
C LEU A 573 -17.11 -17.41 0.18
N MET A 574 -15.84 -17.22 -0.14
CA MET A 574 -15.39 -16.06 -0.92
C MET A 574 -15.75 -16.31 -2.39
N SER A 575 -16.80 -15.65 -2.88
CA SER A 575 -17.18 -15.69 -4.29
C SER A 575 -16.24 -14.83 -5.16
N TRP A 576 -16.44 -14.87 -6.49
CA TRP A 576 -15.53 -14.18 -7.42
C TRP A 576 -15.45 -12.66 -7.23
N TYR A 577 -16.54 -12.02 -6.82
CA TYR A 577 -16.59 -10.58 -6.64
C TYR A 577 -17.68 -10.12 -5.68
N ILE A 578 -17.47 -8.91 -5.16
CA ILE A 578 -18.54 -8.03 -4.69
C ILE A 578 -18.59 -6.85 -5.67
N SER A 579 -19.78 -6.43 -6.11
CA SER A 579 -19.93 -5.19 -6.88
C SER A 579 -21.01 -4.30 -6.29
N TRP A 580 -20.74 -3.00 -6.28
CA TRP A 580 -21.68 -1.99 -5.83
C TRP A 580 -21.60 -0.76 -6.74
N GLY A 581 -22.71 -0.06 -6.89
CA GLY A 581 -22.80 1.10 -7.75
C GLY A 581 -24.02 1.95 -7.45
N GLY A 582 -24.10 3.12 -8.10
CA GLY A 582 -25.18 4.05 -7.90
C GLY A 582 -25.24 5.16 -8.93
N ALA A 583 -26.37 5.87 -8.96
CA ALA A 583 -26.52 7.06 -9.78
C ALA A 583 -25.50 8.13 -9.35
N VAL A 584 -24.94 8.88 -10.29
CA VAL A 584 -24.19 10.11 -9.99
C VAL A 584 -25.14 11.22 -9.53
N ASP A 585 -26.35 11.25 -10.09
CA ASP A 585 -27.37 12.25 -9.76
C ASP A 585 -27.94 12.02 -8.35
N THR A 586 -27.66 12.96 -7.45
CA THR A 586 -28.13 12.92 -6.06
C THR A 586 -29.60 13.35 -5.91
N THR A 587 -30.23 13.87 -6.97
CA THR A 587 -31.65 14.28 -6.96
C THR A 587 -32.61 13.15 -7.34
N ALA A 588 -32.11 12.12 -8.03
CA ALA A 588 -32.82 10.88 -8.33
C ALA A 588 -31.94 9.66 -8.00
N PRO A 589 -31.50 9.52 -6.73
CA PRO A 589 -30.47 8.56 -6.39
C PRO A 589 -31.05 7.14 -6.35
N TRP A 590 -30.27 6.19 -6.87
CA TRP A 590 -30.42 4.76 -6.67
C TRP A 590 -29.02 4.18 -6.41
N ALA A 591 -28.98 3.03 -5.75
CA ALA A 591 -27.74 2.25 -5.59
C ALA A 591 -28.07 0.75 -5.62
N PHE A 592 -27.11 -0.05 -6.07
CA PHE A 592 -27.18 -1.50 -6.06
C PHE A 592 -25.98 -2.12 -5.35
N ARG A 593 -26.16 -3.35 -4.88
CA ARG A 593 -25.10 -4.27 -4.48
C ARG A 593 -25.42 -5.65 -5.01
N ILE A 594 -24.40 -6.31 -5.54
CA ILE A 594 -24.42 -7.71 -5.94
C ILE A 594 -23.17 -8.39 -5.40
N SER A 595 -23.30 -9.68 -5.15
CA SER A 595 -22.16 -10.56 -4.87
C SER A 595 -21.89 -11.42 -6.11
N SER A 596 -21.42 -12.65 -5.94
CA SER A 596 -21.28 -13.61 -7.03
C SER A 596 -21.83 -14.98 -6.64
N SER A 597 -22.54 -15.61 -7.57
CA SER A 597 -23.03 -16.98 -7.42
C SER A 597 -21.94 -18.03 -7.66
N HIS A 598 -20.76 -17.60 -8.11
CA HIS A 598 -19.66 -18.46 -8.54
C HIS A 598 -18.52 -18.39 -7.53
N CYS A 599 -18.11 -19.55 -7.02
CA CYS A 599 -17.04 -19.67 -6.02
C CYS A 599 -15.92 -20.53 -6.58
N HIS A 600 -14.72 -19.96 -6.62
CA HIS A 600 -13.49 -20.67 -7.01
C HIS A 600 -12.69 -21.04 -5.76
N PHE A 601 -12.11 -22.23 -5.68
CA PHE A 601 -11.34 -22.66 -4.51
C PHE A 601 -10.17 -21.71 -4.23
N GLY A 602 -9.53 -21.20 -5.30
CA GLY A 602 -8.41 -20.26 -5.26
C GLY A 602 -8.68 -18.94 -4.51
N TYR A 603 -9.94 -18.60 -4.29
CA TYR A 603 -10.35 -17.37 -3.58
C TYR A 603 -10.54 -17.59 -2.07
N GLN A 604 -10.60 -18.84 -1.61
CA GLN A 604 -10.87 -19.12 -0.20
C GLN A 604 -9.65 -18.76 0.66
N ASN A 605 -9.89 -18.29 1.88
CA ASN A 605 -8.86 -17.87 2.81
C ASN A 605 -9.22 -18.25 4.26
N PRO A 606 -8.92 -19.50 4.69
CA PRO A 606 -9.19 -19.94 6.06
C PRO A 606 -8.37 -19.17 7.10
N MET A 607 -7.24 -18.55 6.70
CA MET A 607 -6.44 -17.72 7.58
C MET A 607 -7.12 -16.39 7.94
N ALA A 608 -7.68 -15.71 6.94
CA ALA A 608 -8.50 -14.52 7.18
C ALA A 608 -9.73 -14.85 8.03
N ALA A 609 -10.42 -15.96 7.72
CA ALA A 609 -11.58 -16.39 8.49
C ALA A 609 -11.22 -16.77 9.94
N TYR A 610 -10.07 -17.41 10.17
CA TYR A 610 -9.54 -17.66 11.52
C TYR A 610 -9.22 -16.34 12.25
N ALA A 611 -8.57 -15.38 11.57
CA ALA A 611 -8.24 -14.10 12.16
C ALA A 611 -9.49 -13.34 12.63
N LEU A 612 -10.52 -13.27 11.78
CA LEU A 612 -11.76 -12.55 12.06
C LEU A 612 -12.67 -13.26 13.09
N THR A 613 -12.34 -14.49 13.51
CA THR A 613 -13.15 -15.26 14.47
C THR A 613 -12.44 -15.54 15.79
N GLN A 614 -11.15 -15.87 15.75
CA GLN A 614 -10.39 -16.33 16.91
C GLN A 614 -9.47 -15.26 17.50
N VAL A 615 -9.12 -14.22 16.73
CA VAL A 615 -8.18 -13.18 17.16
C VAL A 615 -8.95 -11.96 17.65
N ASN A 616 -8.88 -11.72 18.96
CA ASN A 616 -9.69 -10.68 19.60
C ASN A 616 -9.51 -9.29 19.00
N GLU A 617 -8.29 -8.94 18.59
CA GLU A 617 -8.00 -7.63 18.01
C GLU A 617 -8.48 -7.45 16.55
N LEU A 618 -8.86 -8.55 15.89
CA LEU A 618 -9.33 -8.55 14.50
C LEU A 618 -10.81 -8.95 14.36
N LYS A 619 -11.52 -9.20 15.46
CA LYS A 619 -12.95 -9.55 15.40
C LYS A 619 -13.78 -8.41 14.82
N PRO A 620 -14.63 -8.65 13.82
CA PRO A 620 -15.63 -7.70 13.33
C PRO A 620 -16.45 -7.09 14.45
N THR A 621 -16.78 -5.80 14.32
CA THR A 621 -17.55 -5.08 15.34
C THR A 621 -19.05 -5.09 15.07
N SER A 622 -19.47 -5.43 13.85
CA SER A 622 -20.88 -5.64 13.52
C SER A 622 -21.50 -6.78 14.32
N GLN A 623 -22.82 -6.79 14.43
CA GLN A 623 -23.54 -7.73 15.28
C GLN A 623 -23.30 -9.19 14.90
N ASN A 624 -23.31 -9.49 13.59
CA ASN A 624 -23.21 -10.87 13.10
C ASN A 624 -21.84 -11.23 12.51
N GLY A 625 -20.89 -10.28 12.46
CA GLY A 625 -19.64 -10.47 11.74
C GLY A 625 -18.84 -11.71 12.16
N VAL A 626 -18.65 -11.91 13.46
CA VAL A 626 -17.94 -13.10 13.99
C VAL A 626 -18.70 -14.40 13.70
N THR A 627 -20.03 -14.39 13.79
CA THR A 627 -20.87 -15.58 13.52
C THR A 627 -20.73 -16.02 12.07
N ASP A 628 -20.79 -15.06 11.13
CA ASP A 628 -20.72 -15.33 9.70
C ASP A 628 -19.35 -15.86 9.29
N TRP A 629 -18.27 -15.26 9.82
CA TRP A 629 -16.92 -15.75 9.58
C TRP A 629 -16.65 -17.11 10.22
N THR A 630 -17.33 -17.45 11.31
CA THR A 630 -17.22 -18.79 11.94
C THR A 630 -17.83 -19.85 11.03
N GLU A 631 -19.01 -19.60 10.46
CA GLU A 631 -19.60 -20.50 9.47
C GLU A 631 -18.78 -20.51 8.18
N SER A 632 -18.22 -19.37 7.76
CA SER A 632 -17.37 -19.30 6.58
C SER A 632 -16.10 -20.13 6.71
N LEU A 633 -15.38 -20.04 7.85
CA LEU A 633 -14.19 -20.86 8.09
C LEU A 633 -14.50 -22.35 7.92
N LYS A 634 -15.58 -22.81 8.57
CA LYS A 634 -16.04 -24.20 8.45
C LYS A 634 -16.36 -24.55 7.00
N ARG A 635 -17.17 -23.73 6.33
CA ARG A 635 -17.62 -23.98 4.95
C ARG A 635 -16.48 -24.02 3.95
N GLN A 636 -15.49 -23.15 4.10
CA GLN A 636 -14.30 -23.13 3.26
C GLN A 636 -13.51 -24.44 3.38
N MET A 637 -13.26 -24.93 4.60
CA MET A 637 -12.54 -26.19 4.81
C MET A 637 -13.29 -27.40 4.23
N GLU A 638 -14.62 -27.42 4.35
CA GLU A 638 -15.47 -28.42 3.70
C GLU A 638 -15.38 -28.32 2.16
N PHE A 639 -15.37 -27.11 1.61
CA PHE A 639 -15.27 -26.87 0.17
C PHE A 639 -13.95 -27.38 -0.42
N TYR A 640 -12.82 -27.11 0.23
CA TYR A 640 -11.52 -27.69 -0.16
C TYR A 640 -11.56 -29.22 -0.14
N THR A 641 -12.16 -29.81 0.90
CA THR A 641 -12.25 -31.27 1.06
C THR A 641 -13.09 -31.88 -0.05
N TRP A 642 -14.23 -31.27 -0.36
CA TRP A 642 -15.12 -31.71 -1.43
C TRP A 642 -14.44 -31.66 -2.80
N LEU A 643 -13.60 -30.65 -3.07
CA LEU A 643 -12.94 -30.45 -4.36
C LEU A 643 -11.62 -31.21 -4.52
N GLN A 644 -11.14 -31.90 -3.49
CA GLN A 644 -9.85 -32.59 -3.57
C GLN A 644 -9.95 -33.84 -4.45
N SER A 645 -9.24 -33.83 -5.57
CA SER A 645 -9.11 -34.95 -6.52
C SER A 645 -8.52 -36.19 -5.88
N LYS A 646 -8.64 -37.33 -6.59
CA LYS A 646 -8.00 -38.58 -6.15
C LYS A 646 -6.47 -38.48 -6.12
N GLU A 647 -5.84 -37.67 -6.98
CA GLU A 647 -4.40 -37.43 -6.96
C GLU A 647 -3.97 -36.52 -5.80
N GLY A 648 -4.74 -35.45 -5.52
CA GLY A 648 -4.49 -34.54 -4.40
C GLY A 648 -4.64 -33.05 -4.70
N ALA A 649 -4.70 -32.65 -5.98
CA ALA A 649 -5.02 -31.28 -6.39
C ALA A 649 -6.47 -30.91 -6.08
N ILE A 650 -6.76 -29.61 -5.98
CA ILE A 650 -8.10 -29.08 -5.71
C ILE A 650 -8.77 -28.60 -7.00
N ALA A 651 -9.96 -29.09 -7.33
CA ALA A 651 -10.69 -28.69 -8.55
C ALA A 651 -11.27 -27.26 -8.44
N GLY A 652 -11.75 -26.71 -9.57
CA GLY A 652 -12.20 -25.32 -9.72
C GLY A 652 -13.15 -24.82 -8.62
N GLY A 653 -14.39 -25.32 -8.56
CA GLY A 653 -15.32 -24.87 -7.55
C GLY A 653 -16.79 -25.22 -7.79
N ALA A 654 -17.67 -24.25 -7.55
CA ALA A 654 -19.10 -24.43 -7.68
C ALA A 654 -19.84 -23.14 -8.05
N THR A 655 -21.05 -23.30 -8.57
CA THR A 655 -21.98 -22.21 -8.86
C THR A 655 -23.38 -22.45 -8.30
N ASN A 656 -24.01 -21.41 -7.78
CA ASN A 656 -25.44 -21.40 -7.49
C ASN A 656 -26.29 -21.01 -8.72
N SER A 657 -25.68 -20.38 -9.73
CA SER A 657 -26.33 -19.88 -10.95
C SER A 657 -25.74 -20.58 -12.17
N TRP A 658 -26.27 -21.75 -12.49
CA TRP A 658 -25.82 -22.51 -13.67
C TRP A 658 -26.03 -21.70 -14.95
N ASN A 659 -25.01 -21.65 -15.81
CA ASN A 659 -24.90 -20.76 -16.97
C ASN A 659 -25.07 -19.26 -16.65
N GLY A 660 -24.94 -18.88 -15.37
CA GLY A 660 -25.16 -17.51 -14.89
C GLY A 660 -26.59 -16.96 -15.08
N ASN A 661 -27.56 -17.85 -15.31
CA ASN A 661 -28.97 -17.50 -15.46
C ASN A 661 -29.90 -18.37 -14.60
N TYR A 662 -29.36 -19.02 -13.57
CA TYR A 662 -30.08 -19.93 -12.68
C TYR A 662 -30.80 -21.06 -13.41
N SER A 663 -30.24 -21.58 -14.52
CA SER A 663 -30.81 -22.74 -15.19
C SER A 663 -30.83 -23.99 -14.30
N THR A 664 -31.67 -24.96 -14.65
CA THR A 664 -31.65 -26.28 -14.01
C THR A 664 -30.30 -26.96 -14.22
N TYR A 665 -29.78 -27.59 -13.17
CA TYR A 665 -28.52 -28.31 -13.24
C TYR A 665 -28.66 -29.56 -14.13
N PRO A 666 -27.58 -30.01 -14.79
CA PRO A 666 -27.57 -31.30 -15.46
C PRO A 666 -27.97 -32.44 -14.51
N ALA A 667 -28.69 -33.44 -15.02
CA ALA A 667 -29.12 -34.57 -14.20
C ALA A 667 -27.92 -35.32 -13.61
N GLY A 668 -27.91 -35.51 -12.29
CA GLY A 668 -26.82 -36.19 -11.58
C GLY A 668 -25.59 -35.32 -11.30
N LYS A 669 -25.64 -34.02 -11.60
CA LYS A 669 -24.57 -33.05 -11.29
C LYS A 669 -24.23 -33.08 -9.80
N SER A 670 -22.94 -33.21 -9.48
CA SER A 670 -22.46 -33.16 -8.11
C SER A 670 -22.75 -31.80 -7.46
N THR A 671 -23.10 -31.78 -6.17
CA THR A 671 -23.42 -30.54 -5.46
C THR A 671 -22.72 -30.40 -4.11
N PHE A 672 -22.49 -29.14 -3.72
CA PHE A 672 -22.00 -28.72 -2.42
C PHE A 672 -22.99 -27.73 -1.81
N TYR A 673 -23.70 -28.13 -0.74
CA TYR A 673 -24.80 -27.33 -0.17
C TYR A 673 -25.77 -26.80 -1.25
N ASN A 674 -26.13 -27.67 -2.20
CA ASN A 674 -26.97 -27.40 -3.37
C ASN A 674 -26.35 -26.52 -4.48
N MET A 675 -25.11 -26.07 -4.37
CA MET A 675 -24.39 -25.43 -5.48
C MET A 675 -23.81 -26.50 -6.40
N ALA A 676 -23.93 -26.32 -7.72
CA ALA A 676 -23.45 -27.29 -8.71
C ALA A 676 -21.93 -27.20 -8.88
N TYR A 677 -21.27 -28.36 -8.99
CA TYR A 677 -19.85 -28.44 -9.34
C TYR A 677 -19.55 -27.81 -10.71
N ASP A 678 -18.49 -27.02 -10.73
CA ASP A 678 -17.94 -26.35 -11.89
C ASP A 678 -16.42 -26.49 -11.85
N ASP A 679 -15.84 -27.07 -12.91
CA ASP A 679 -14.40 -27.27 -12.99
C ASP A 679 -13.66 -25.99 -13.41
N ASN A 680 -14.37 -25.03 -14.01
CA ASN A 680 -13.83 -23.73 -14.42
C ASN A 680 -14.79 -22.58 -14.04
N PRO A 681 -15.06 -22.33 -12.74
CA PRO A 681 -15.93 -21.23 -12.33
C PRO A 681 -15.56 -19.91 -12.99
N VAL A 682 -16.57 -19.18 -13.47
CA VAL A 682 -16.52 -17.79 -13.97
C VAL A 682 -15.96 -17.61 -15.38
N TYR A 683 -14.80 -18.17 -15.72
CA TYR A 683 -14.15 -17.90 -17.01
C TYR A 683 -13.60 -19.16 -17.67
N HIS A 684 -13.79 -19.24 -18.98
CA HIS A 684 -13.57 -20.39 -19.85
C HIS A 684 -12.56 -20.14 -20.99
N ASP A 685 -12.04 -18.91 -21.14
CA ASP A 685 -10.97 -18.57 -22.09
C ASP A 685 -9.80 -17.81 -21.42
N PRO A 686 -8.81 -18.53 -20.86
CA PRO A 686 -8.78 -19.99 -20.67
C PRO A 686 -9.68 -20.43 -19.50
N GLY A 687 -9.90 -21.74 -19.33
CA GLY A 687 -10.65 -22.27 -18.18
C GLY A 687 -9.99 -21.93 -16.84
N SER A 688 -10.76 -21.40 -15.88
CA SER A 688 -10.24 -20.93 -14.60
C SER A 688 -9.58 -21.99 -13.73
N GLY A 689 -10.07 -23.23 -13.78
CA GLY A 689 -9.49 -24.35 -13.06
C GLY A 689 -8.20 -24.87 -13.70
N THR A 690 -7.83 -24.39 -14.90
CA THR A 690 -6.66 -24.88 -15.61
C THR A 690 -5.34 -24.29 -15.10
N TRP A 691 -5.35 -23.15 -14.41
CA TRP A 691 -4.11 -22.52 -13.96
C TRP A 691 -3.61 -23.11 -12.64
N PHE A 692 -2.37 -23.61 -12.64
CA PHE A 692 -1.75 -24.19 -11.44
C PHE A 692 -1.52 -23.16 -10.31
N GLY A 693 -1.43 -21.87 -10.63
CA GLY A 693 -1.21 -20.81 -9.64
C GLY A 693 -2.23 -20.81 -8.50
N TRP A 694 -3.49 -21.15 -8.78
CA TRP A 694 -4.53 -21.29 -7.75
C TRP A 694 -4.20 -22.37 -6.71
N GLN A 695 -3.54 -23.45 -7.12
CA GLN A 695 -3.10 -24.50 -6.19
C GLN A 695 -2.10 -23.93 -5.19
N ALA A 696 -1.14 -23.14 -5.66
CA ALA A 696 -0.11 -22.56 -4.83
C ALA A 696 -0.69 -21.52 -3.86
N TRP A 697 -1.40 -20.51 -4.38
CA TRP A 697 -1.93 -19.41 -3.58
C TRP A 697 -2.92 -19.86 -2.51
N SER A 698 -3.85 -20.75 -2.86
CA SER A 698 -4.90 -21.15 -1.93
C SER A 698 -4.42 -22.14 -0.88
N MET A 699 -3.59 -23.11 -1.29
CA MET A 699 -3.11 -24.12 -0.36
C MET A 699 -2.02 -23.59 0.57
N GLU A 700 -1.36 -22.49 0.23
CA GLU A 700 -0.55 -21.73 1.17
C GLU A 700 -1.37 -21.26 2.38
N ARG A 701 -2.55 -20.69 2.16
CA ARG A 701 -3.48 -20.26 3.22
C ARG A 701 -3.95 -21.44 4.07
N VAL A 702 -4.20 -22.61 3.47
CA VAL A 702 -4.55 -23.84 4.20
C VAL A 702 -3.37 -24.34 5.03
N ALA A 703 -2.14 -24.26 4.50
CA ALA A 703 -0.92 -24.66 5.20
C ALA A 703 -0.64 -23.79 6.43
N GLU A 704 -0.83 -22.47 6.30
CA GLU A 704 -0.75 -21.53 7.42
C GLU A 704 -1.79 -21.85 8.50
N TYR A 705 -3.04 -22.09 8.09
CA TYR A 705 -4.11 -22.46 9.03
C TYR A 705 -3.78 -23.76 9.77
N TYR A 706 -3.25 -24.77 9.08
CA TYR A 706 -2.76 -26.00 9.70
C TYR A 706 -1.62 -25.71 10.70
N TYR A 707 -0.62 -24.91 10.32
CA TYR A 707 0.51 -24.54 11.18
C TYR A 707 0.05 -23.89 12.51
N ILE A 708 -0.98 -23.05 12.47
CA ILE A 708 -1.47 -22.36 13.66
C ILE A 708 -2.36 -23.26 14.52
N THR A 709 -3.27 -24.02 13.90
CA THR A 709 -4.39 -24.63 14.63
C THR A 709 -4.25 -26.13 14.89
N ASN A 710 -3.39 -26.82 14.14
CA ASN A 710 -3.37 -28.28 14.07
C ASN A 710 -4.74 -28.89 13.68
N ASP A 711 -5.53 -28.17 12.86
CA ASP A 711 -6.82 -28.66 12.38
C ASP A 711 -6.65 -29.96 11.57
N ALA A 712 -7.46 -30.97 11.88
CA ALA A 712 -7.33 -32.30 11.30
C ALA A 712 -7.73 -32.34 9.82
N MET A 713 -8.69 -31.51 9.40
CA MET A 713 -9.12 -31.42 8.01
C MET A 713 -8.06 -30.71 7.16
N ALA A 714 -7.51 -29.60 7.66
CA ALA A 714 -6.39 -28.90 7.05
C ALA A 714 -5.16 -29.82 6.90
N LYS A 715 -4.84 -30.60 7.94
CA LYS A 715 -3.78 -31.62 7.86
C LYS A 715 -4.05 -32.63 6.75
N ALA A 716 -5.23 -33.24 6.72
CA ALA A 716 -5.56 -34.27 5.73
C ALA A 716 -5.50 -33.73 4.29
N LEU A 717 -5.99 -32.50 4.07
CA LEU A 717 -5.89 -31.79 2.81
C LEU A 717 -4.43 -31.61 2.39
N MET A 718 -3.61 -31.03 3.27
CA MET A 718 -2.20 -30.74 2.98
C MET A 718 -1.35 -32.01 2.82
N ASP A 719 -1.59 -33.06 3.59
CA ASP A 719 -0.90 -34.34 3.45
C ASP A 719 -1.02 -34.87 2.01
N LYS A 720 -2.25 -34.86 1.47
CA LYS A 720 -2.53 -35.36 0.11
C LYS A 720 -2.05 -34.39 -0.97
N TRP A 721 -2.30 -33.08 -0.80
CA TRP A 721 -1.86 -32.07 -1.76
C TRP A 721 -0.33 -31.99 -1.87
N ALA A 722 0.39 -31.94 -0.75
CA ALA A 722 1.85 -31.89 -0.75
C ALA A 722 2.46 -33.17 -1.34
N THR A 723 1.82 -34.33 -1.13
CA THR A 723 2.21 -35.59 -1.78
C THR A 723 2.07 -35.50 -3.31
N TRP A 724 0.95 -34.95 -3.81
CA TRP A 724 0.75 -34.71 -5.23
C TRP A 724 1.79 -33.73 -5.80
N VAL A 725 1.99 -32.57 -5.18
CA VAL A 725 2.97 -31.56 -5.61
C VAL A 725 4.37 -32.16 -5.73
N LYS A 726 4.83 -32.90 -4.71
CA LYS A 726 6.13 -33.60 -4.73
C LYS A 726 6.26 -34.61 -5.88
N SER A 727 5.16 -35.15 -6.39
CA SER A 727 5.16 -36.11 -7.50
C SER A 727 5.22 -35.45 -8.88
N VAL A 728 4.80 -34.19 -9.00
CA VAL A 728 4.68 -33.50 -10.30
C VAL A 728 5.75 -32.44 -10.53
N VAL A 729 6.31 -31.83 -9.48
CA VAL A 729 7.40 -30.85 -9.60
C VAL A 729 8.68 -31.53 -10.07
N GLN A 730 9.38 -30.92 -11.02
CA GLN A 730 10.59 -31.47 -11.61
C GLN A 730 11.80 -30.59 -11.27
N LEU A 731 12.79 -31.17 -10.59
CA LEU A 731 14.11 -30.55 -10.42
C LEU A 731 14.98 -30.90 -11.64
N VAL A 732 15.33 -29.90 -12.45
CA VAL A 732 16.05 -30.07 -13.71
C VAL A 732 17.53 -29.76 -13.51
N GLY A 733 18.39 -30.75 -13.72
CA GLY A 733 19.83 -30.59 -13.48
C GLY A 733 20.13 -30.18 -12.04
N THR A 734 21.13 -29.32 -11.85
CA THR A 734 21.53 -28.80 -10.52
C THR A 734 21.10 -27.37 -10.25
N ASP A 735 20.56 -26.66 -11.25
CA ASP A 735 20.35 -25.21 -11.22
C ASP A 735 18.98 -24.77 -11.75
N ASP A 736 18.08 -25.69 -12.11
CA ASP A 736 16.78 -25.35 -12.72
C ASP A 736 15.62 -26.23 -12.22
N PHE A 737 14.40 -25.83 -12.53
CA PHE A 737 13.17 -26.53 -12.18
C PHE A 737 12.07 -26.30 -13.22
N LEU A 738 11.06 -27.17 -13.17
CA LEU A 738 9.78 -27.01 -13.85
C LEU A 738 8.66 -27.30 -12.86
N ILE A 739 7.68 -26.41 -12.80
CA ILE A 739 6.43 -26.60 -12.06
C ILE A 739 5.29 -26.80 -13.06
N PRO A 740 4.19 -27.48 -12.67
CA PRO A 740 2.98 -27.49 -13.48
C PRO A 740 2.54 -26.06 -13.82
N ALA A 741 2.11 -25.84 -15.05
CA ALA A 741 1.54 -24.56 -15.50
C ALA A 741 0.04 -24.72 -15.79
N THR A 742 -0.30 -25.68 -16.65
CA THR A 742 -1.67 -25.94 -17.09
C THR A 742 -2.16 -27.31 -16.62
N LEU A 743 -3.35 -27.33 -16.03
CA LEU A 743 -4.07 -28.48 -15.52
C LEU A 743 -5.29 -28.79 -16.40
N ALA A 744 -5.63 -30.06 -16.50
CA ALA A 744 -6.88 -30.52 -17.09
C ALA A 744 -7.63 -31.40 -16.08
N TRP A 745 -8.96 -31.27 -16.07
CA TRP A 745 -9.85 -31.95 -15.15
C TRP A 745 -10.75 -32.96 -15.87
N THR A 746 -11.02 -34.09 -15.22
CA THR A 746 -12.02 -35.06 -15.69
C THR A 746 -12.85 -35.59 -14.52
N GLY A 747 -14.12 -35.85 -14.80
CA GLY A 747 -15.10 -36.31 -13.81
C GLY A 747 -15.55 -35.21 -12.85
N GLU A 748 -16.20 -35.62 -11.77
CA GLU A 748 -16.77 -34.72 -10.75
C GLU A 748 -16.48 -35.30 -9.35
N PRO A 749 -16.44 -34.46 -8.30
CA PRO A 749 -16.42 -34.96 -6.93
C PRO A 749 -17.72 -35.71 -6.61
N ASP A 750 -17.70 -36.55 -5.58
CA ASP A 750 -18.95 -37.08 -5.01
C ASP A 750 -19.80 -35.91 -4.46
N THR A 751 -21.13 -36.02 -4.45
CA THR A 751 -21.97 -34.97 -3.82
C THR A 751 -21.62 -34.84 -2.34
N TRP A 752 -21.44 -33.60 -1.86
CA TRP A 752 -20.99 -33.34 -0.50
C TRP A 752 -21.98 -33.85 0.54
N ASP A 753 -21.50 -34.69 1.45
CA ASP A 753 -22.15 -35.07 2.70
C ASP A 753 -21.19 -34.72 3.85
N PRO A 754 -21.48 -33.68 4.66
CA PRO A 754 -20.58 -33.29 5.75
C PRO A 754 -20.46 -34.34 6.86
N VAL A 755 -21.38 -35.32 6.92
CA VAL A 755 -21.31 -36.44 7.86
C VAL A 755 -20.43 -37.56 7.32
N ASN A 756 -20.52 -37.84 6.01
CA ASN A 756 -19.74 -38.89 5.33
C ASN A 756 -19.14 -38.36 4.01
N PRO A 757 -18.06 -37.56 4.07
CA PRO A 757 -17.43 -37.03 2.87
C PRO A 757 -17.04 -38.14 1.88
N GLY A 758 -17.35 -37.92 0.61
CA GLY A 758 -17.00 -38.86 -0.46
C GLY A 758 -15.49 -38.99 -0.68
N ALA A 759 -15.09 -40.05 -1.40
CA ALA A 759 -13.68 -40.33 -1.67
C ALA A 759 -13.17 -39.65 -2.95
N ASN A 760 -14.08 -39.09 -3.76
CA ASN A 760 -13.78 -38.40 -5.02
C ASN A 760 -12.98 -39.27 -6.02
N ASN A 761 -13.25 -40.57 -6.06
CA ASN A 761 -12.54 -41.51 -6.94
C ASN A 761 -12.74 -41.22 -8.43
N ASN A 762 -13.78 -40.47 -8.78
CA ASN A 762 -14.10 -40.09 -10.15
C ASN A 762 -13.53 -38.73 -10.57
N LEU A 763 -13.05 -37.91 -9.63
CA LEU A 763 -12.44 -36.61 -9.91
C LEU A 763 -10.93 -36.76 -10.09
N SER A 764 -10.41 -36.35 -11.25
CA SER A 764 -9.01 -36.54 -11.62
C SER A 764 -8.40 -35.30 -12.25
N VAL A 765 -7.15 -35.01 -11.89
CA VAL A 765 -6.32 -33.95 -12.48
C VAL A 765 -5.21 -34.54 -13.35
N THR A 766 -4.86 -33.85 -14.44
CA THR A 766 -3.66 -34.12 -15.23
C THR A 766 -2.88 -32.83 -15.45
N VAL A 767 -1.55 -32.88 -15.26
CA VAL A 767 -0.65 -31.80 -15.67
C VAL A 767 -0.44 -31.90 -17.17
N THR A 768 -0.83 -30.86 -17.91
CA THR A 768 -0.76 -30.82 -19.38
C THR A 768 0.40 -29.99 -19.89
N ASP A 769 0.87 -29.04 -19.10
CA ASP A 769 2.03 -28.21 -19.42
C ASP A 769 2.85 -27.86 -18.17
N TYR A 770 4.11 -27.53 -18.40
CA TYR A 770 5.10 -27.18 -17.39
C TYR A 770 5.73 -25.82 -17.71
N GLY A 771 5.95 -25.01 -16.67
CA GLY A 771 6.49 -23.67 -16.82
C GLY A 771 7.50 -23.31 -15.74
N LYS A 772 7.91 -22.04 -15.81
CA LYS A 772 8.89 -21.41 -14.92
C LYS A 772 8.35 -20.12 -14.34
N ASP A 773 7.05 -20.08 -14.06
CA ASP A 773 6.43 -18.98 -13.34
C ASP A 773 7.06 -18.89 -11.94
N LEU A 774 7.88 -17.87 -11.74
CA LEU A 774 8.69 -17.73 -10.53
C LEU A 774 7.84 -17.32 -9.32
N GLY A 775 6.77 -16.54 -9.54
CA GLY A 775 5.84 -16.15 -8.49
C GLY A 775 5.05 -17.35 -7.99
N VAL A 776 4.51 -18.16 -8.90
CA VAL A 776 3.80 -19.39 -8.54
C VAL A 776 4.75 -20.41 -7.90
N ALA A 777 5.97 -20.56 -8.41
CA ALA A 777 6.96 -21.46 -7.81
C ALA A 777 7.34 -21.04 -6.38
N ALA A 778 7.48 -19.73 -6.13
CA ALA A 778 7.72 -19.20 -4.78
C ALA A 778 6.52 -19.42 -3.85
N SER A 779 5.30 -19.17 -4.31
CA SER A 779 4.09 -19.41 -3.51
C SER A 779 3.92 -20.89 -3.17
N MET A 780 4.17 -21.77 -4.14
CA MET A 780 4.16 -23.23 -3.93
C MET A 780 5.24 -23.63 -2.90
N ALA A 781 6.44 -23.07 -2.99
CA ALA A 781 7.49 -23.29 -2.00
C ALA A 781 7.06 -22.80 -0.61
N LYS A 782 6.41 -21.64 -0.50
CA LYS A 782 5.87 -21.08 0.74
C LYS A 782 4.78 -21.97 1.36
N ALA A 783 3.88 -22.52 0.55
CA ALA A 783 2.91 -23.53 1.02
C ALA A 783 3.59 -24.78 1.60
N LEU A 784 4.63 -25.29 0.92
CA LEU A 784 5.42 -26.43 1.40
C LEU A 784 6.24 -26.11 2.67
N ILE A 785 6.73 -24.86 2.80
CA ILE A 785 7.42 -24.36 3.99
C ILE A 785 6.48 -24.40 5.20
N TYR A 786 5.29 -23.79 5.08
CA TYR A 786 4.30 -23.80 6.15
C TYR A 786 3.83 -25.21 6.49
N TYR A 787 3.62 -26.07 5.50
CA TYR A 787 3.25 -27.46 5.74
C TYR A 787 4.37 -28.23 6.48
N ALA A 788 5.63 -28.09 6.06
CA ALA A 788 6.76 -28.71 6.76
C ALA A 788 6.87 -28.17 8.19
N ALA A 789 6.71 -26.87 8.41
CA ALA A 789 6.74 -26.26 9.74
C ALA A 789 5.56 -26.73 10.61
N ALA A 790 4.38 -26.89 10.04
CA ALA A 790 3.21 -27.44 10.73
C ALA A 790 3.43 -28.88 11.16
N THR A 791 3.97 -29.72 10.27
CA THR A 791 4.28 -31.11 10.61
C THR A 791 5.41 -31.23 11.63
N GLU A 792 6.41 -30.34 11.61
CA GLU A 792 7.44 -30.28 12.66
C GLU A 792 6.84 -29.88 14.02
N LYS A 793 5.95 -28.88 14.02
CA LYS A 793 5.33 -28.35 15.23
C LYS A 793 4.36 -29.34 15.88
N HIS A 794 3.61 -30.10 15.07
CA HIS A 794 2.48 -30.91 15.55
C HIS A 794 2.68 -32.43 15.38
N ALA A 795 3.66 -32.87 14.61
CA ALA A 795 3.90 -34.27 14.26
C ALA A 795 5.39 -34.55 13.99
N THR A 796 5.69 -35.38 12.99
CA THR A 796 7.06 -35.55 12.46
C THR A 796 7.21 -34.68 11.23
N ILE A 797 8.30 -33.90 11.17
CA ILE A 797 8.60 -33.03 10.04
C ILE A 797 8.57 -33.78 8.70
N ASP A 798 7.84 -33.23 7.72
CA ASP A 798 7.95 -33.64 6.32
C ASP A 798 9.19 -32.98 5.69
N ALA A 799 10.34 -33.61 5.92
CA ALA A 799 11.62 -33.13 5.40
C ALA A 799 11.64 -33.01 3.87
N ALA A 800 10.88 -33.85 3.15
CA ALA A 800 10.84 -33.80 1.70
C ALA A 800 10.16 -32.51 1.19
N SER A 801 9.11 -32.04 1.87
CA SER A 801 8.47 -30.76 1.54
C SER A 801 9.39 -29.57 1.84
N ARG A 802 10.09 -29.59 3.00
CA ARG A 802 11.11 -28.59 3.34
C ARG A 802 12.22 -28.53 2.28
N ASP A 803 12.78 -29.69 1.93
CA ASP A 803 13.94 -29.79 1.03
C ASP A 803 13.55 -29.42 -0.41
N LEU A 804 12.35 -29.78 -0.86
CA LEU A 804 11.85 -29.35 -2.17
C LEU A 804 11.68 -27.82 -2.24
N ALA A 805 11.06 -27.21 -1.21
CA ALA A 805 10.93 -25.76 -1.16
C ALA A 805 12.29 -25.05 -1.20
N LYS A 806 13.27 -25.57 -0.43
CA LYS A 806 14.64 -25.06 -0.44
C LYS A 806 15.27 -25.11 -1.84
N GLU A 807 15.18 -26.26 -2.51
CA GLU A 807 15.74 -26.46 -3.85
C GLU A 807 15.12 -25.51 -4.87
N ILE A 808 13.80 -25.28 -4.83
CA ILE A 808 13.13 -24.32 -5.70
C ILE A 808 13.68 -22.92 -5.47
N LEU A 809 13.72 -22.44 -4.23
CA LEU A 809 14.22 -21.09 -3.91
C LEU A 809 15.70 -20.90 -4.27
N ASP A 810 16.55 -21.90 -4.03
CA ASP A 810 17.98 -21.81 -4.32
C ASP A 810 18.29 -21.84 -5.81
N ARG A 811 17.64 -22.73 -6.57
CA ARG A 811 17.79 -22.78 -8.03
C ARG A 811 17.26 -21.52 -8.67
N MET A 812 16.11 -21.04 -8.18
CA MET A 812 15.51 -19.80 -8.62
C MET A 812 16.48 -18.63 -8.45
N TRP A 813 17.03 -18.48 -7.24
CA TRP A 813 17.98 -17.42 -6.93
C TRP A 813 19.27 -17.52 -7.74
N ALA A 814 19.81 -18.73 -7.93
CA ALA A 814 21.05 -18.93 -8.66
C ALA A 814 20.93 -18.64 -10.15
N LYS A 815 19.76 -18.88 -10.74
CA LYS A 815 19.56 -18.87 -12.20
C LYS A 815 18.84 -17.64 -12.73
N TYR A 816 17.85 -17.12 -12.00
CA TYR A 816 16.89 -16.15 -12.53
C TYR A 816 17.05 -14.73 -11.99
N ARG A 817 18.11 -14.45 -11.20
CA ARG A 817 18.43 -13.08 -10.78
C ARG A 817 18.90 -12.21 -11.95
N ASP A 818 18.38 -10.99 -12.00
CA ASP A 818 18.88 -9.93 -12.86
C ASP A 818 19.00 -8.59 -12.09
N THR A 819 19.04 -7.45 -12.78
CA THR A 819 19.24 -6.13 -12.16
C THR A 819 17.98 -5.53 -11.54
N LYS A 820 16.79 -6.06 -11.84
CA LYS A 820 15.50 -5.53 -11.36
C LYS A 820 14.79 -6.48 -10.38
N GLY A 821 15.26 -7.72 -10.28
CA GLY A 821 14.71 -8.72 -9.38
C GLY A 821 15.03 -10.13 -9.86
N LEU A 822 13.98 -10.92 -10.02
CA LEU A 822 14.03 -12.24 -10.64
C LEU A 822 13.07 -12.34 -11.81
N SER A 823 13.55 -12.83 -12.95
CA SER A 823 12.74 -13.06 -14.13
C SER A 823 13.17 -14.33 -14.86
N SER A 824 12.21 -15.00 -15.51
CA SER A 824 12.47 -16.12 -16.39
C SER A 824 11.89 -15.83 -17.78
N PRO A 825 12.52 -16.32 -18.87
CA PRO A 825 11.98 -16.12 -20.21
C PRO A 825 10.63 -16.81 -20.35
N GLU A 826 9.61 -16.04 -20.73
CA GLU A 826 8.25 -16.50 -20.95
C GLU A 826 7.83 -16.24 -22.39
N THR A 827 7.41 -17.28 -23.11
CA THR A 827 6.91 -17.15 -24.49
C THR A 827 5.39 -16.98 -24.49
N ARG A 828 4.94 -15.79 -24.85
CA ARG A 828 3.53 -15.36 -24.97
C ARG A 828 3.01 -15.61 -26.38
N SER A 829 2.71 -16.87 -26.69
CA SER A 829 2.13 -17.26 -27.99
C SER A 829 0.71 -16.72 -28.17
N ASP A 830 0.02 -16.46 -27.06
CA ASP A 830 -1.28 -15.82 -26.95
C ASP A 830 -1.27 -14.37 -27.45
N PHE A 831 -0.13 -13.68 -27.47
CA PHE A 831 -0.06 -12.27 -27.93
C PHE A 831 -0.30 -12.07 -29.43
N THR A 832 -0.43 -13.15 -30.21
CA THR A 832 -1.05 -13.07 -31.54
C THR A 832 -2.44 -12.44 -31.49
N ARG A 833 -3.19 -12.65 -30.38
CA ARG A 833 -4.50 -12.05 -30.12
C ARG A 833 -4.47 -10.53 -30.01
N ILE A 834 -3.33 -9.88 -29.71
CA ILE A 834 -3.23 -8.41 -29.74
C ILE A 834 -3.56 -7.89 -31.15
N PHE A 835 -3.16 -8.60 -32.20
CA PHE A 835 -3.40 -8.22 -33.59
C PHE A 835 -4.67 -8.84 -34.17
N ASP A 836 -4.92 -10.12 -33.85
CA ASP A 836 -5.94 -10.92 -34.53
C ASP A 836 -7.29 -10.93 -33.81
N GLN A 837 -7.33 -10.66 -32.51
CA GLN A 837 -8.57 -10.75 -31.74
C GLN A 837 -9.51 -9.63 -32.13
N THR A 838 -10.64 -9.99 -32.74
CA THR A 838 -11.77 -9.08 -32.89
C THR A 838 -12.46 -8.91 -31.54
N VAL A 839 -12.69 -7.67 -31.13
CA VAL A 839 -13.48 -7.33 -29.94
C VAL A 839 -14.93 -7.19 -30.39
N TYR A 840 -15.84 -7.94 -29.79
CA TYR A 840 -17.25 -7.83 -30.14
C TYR A 840 -17.81 -6.45 -29.76
N VAL A 841 -18.51 -5.81 -30.69
CA VAL A 841 -19.27 -4.58 -30.48
C VAL A 841 -20.64 -4.77 -31.13
N PRO A 842 -21.77 -4.53 -30.42
CA PRO A 842 -23.10 -4.71 -30.98
C PRO A 842 -23.33 -3.91 -32.26
N ASN A 843 -24.06 -4.49 -33.21
CA ASN A 843 -24.43 -3.80 -34.45
C ASN A 843 -25.21 -2.52 -34.14
N GLY A 844 -24.75 -1.38 -34.67
CA GLY A 844 -25.34 -0.07 -34.44
C GLY A 844 -24.78 0.70 -33.25
N PHE A 845 -23.94 0.08 -32.41
CA PHE A 845 -23.13 0.83 -31.44
C PHE A 845 -21.97 1.52 -32.16
N THR A 846 -21.74 2.79 -31.84
CA THR A 846 -20.54 3.54 -32.23
C THR A 846 -20.14 4.43 -31.06
N GLY A 847 -18.85 4.49 -30.77
CA GLY A 847 -18.31 5.29 -29.68
C GLY A 847 -16.81 5.52 -29.83
N THR A 848 -16.19 6.15 -28.84
CA THR A 848 -14.74 6.40 -28.83
C THR A 848 -14.10 6.14 -27.48
N MET A 849 -12.89 5.58 -27.48
CA MET A 849 -11.98 5.60 -26.33
C MET A 849 -11.50 7.05 -26.06
N ALA A 850 -10.87 7.32 -24.92
CA ALA A 850 -10.50 8.70 -24.57
C ALA A 850 -9.40 9.30 -25.45
N ASN A 851 -8.54 8.47 -26.04
CA ASN A 851 -7.53 8.88 -27.03
C ASN A 851 -8.13 9.08 -28.45
N GLY A 852 -9.42 8.81 -28.66
CA GLY A 852 -10.11 8.95 -29.94
C GLY A 852 -10.21 7.68 -30.78
N ASP A 853 -9.67 6.55 -30.31
CA ASP A 853 -9.82 5.25 -30.97
C ASP A 853 -11.32 4.91 -31.12
N GLN A 854 -11.72 4.45 -32.30
CA GLN A 854 -13.12 4.16 -32.60
C GLN A 854 -13.53 2.83 -31.97
N ILE A 855 -14.72 2.81 -31.37
CA ILE A 855 -15.40 1.60 -30.90
C ILE A 855 -16.56 1.34 -31.86
N ALA A 856 -16.41 0.34 -32.72
CA ALA A 856 -17.40 -0.03 -33.73
C ALA A 856 -17.29 -1.53 -34.08
N PRO A 857 -18.31 -2.13 -34.71
CA PRO A 857 -18.23 -3.53 -35.15
C PRO A 857 -16.99 -3.78 -36.03
N GLY A 858 -16.22 -4.82 -35.69
CA GLY A 858 -15.04 -5.26 -36.43
C GLY A 858 -13.71 -4.72 -35.94
N VAL A 859 -13.69 -3.92 -34.86
CA VAL A 859 -12.43 -3.49 -34.22
C VAL A 859 -11.71 -4.65 -33.56
N SER A 860 -10.39 -4.61 -33.55
CA SER A 860 -9.52 -5.54 -32.83
C SER A 860 -9.18 -5.05 -31.42
N PHE A 861 -8.50 -5.90 -30.63
CA PHE A 861 -7.93 -5.52 -29.34
C PHE A 861 -7.03 -4.27 -29.45
N LEU A 862 -6.15 -4.25 -30.46
CA LEU A 862 -5.21 -3.14 -30.68
C LEU A 862 -5.90 -1.89 -31.22
N ASP A 863 -6.97 -2.01 -32.01
CA ASP A 863 -7.66 -0.85 -32.60
C ASP A 863 -8.26 0.08 -31.54
N ILE A 864 -8.66 -0.45 -30.39
CA ILE A 864 -9.18 0.32 -29.23
C ILE A 864 -8.10 0.60 -28.17
N ARG A 865 -6.83 0.28 -28.46
CA ARG A 865 -5.67 0.49 -27.59
C ARG A 865 -4.47 0.96 -28.39
N SER A 866 -4.67 1.88 -29.33
CA SER A 866 -3.64 2.27 -30.31
C SER A 866 -2.35 2.82 -29.67
N LYS A 867 -2.44 3.31 -28.42
CA LYS A 867 -1.28 3.72 -27.62
C LYS A 867 -0.25 2.59 -27.41
N TYR A 868 -0.63 1.32 -27.52
CA TYR A 868 0.32 0.20 -27.53
C TYR A 868 1.37 0.31 -28.64
N GLN A 869 1.06 0.98 -29.76
CA GLN A 869 2.02 1.19 -30.85
C GLN A 869 3.21 2.08 -30.43
N ASN A 870 3.08 2.80 -29.31
CA ASN A 870 4.15 3.60 -28.72
C ASN A 870 4.95 2.86 -27.64
N ASP A 871 4.56 1.62 -27.31
CA ASP A 871 5.26 0.80 -26.33
C ASP A 871 6.68 0.47 -26.81
N PRO A 872 7.71 0.56 -25.94
CA PRO A 872 9.09 0.24 -26.32
C PRO A 872 9.27 -1.16 -26.95
N GLU A 873 8.45 -2.13 -26.54
CA GLU A 873 8.52 -3.51 -27.01
C GLU A 873 7.57 -3.81 -28.18
N TYR A 874 6.74 -2.85 -28.61
CA TYR A 874 5.77 -3.07 -29.70
C TYR A 874 6.43 -3.56 -30.99
N ASN A 875 7.59 -3.00 -31.37
CA ASN A 875 8.30 -3.43 -32.57
C ASN A 875 8.82 -4.88 -32.46
N ASN A 876 9.22 -5.31 -31.27
CA ASN A 876 9.65 -6.69 -31.02
C ASN A 876 8.45 -7.65 -31.08
N LEU A 877 7.33 -7.26 -30.49
CA LEU A 877 6.06 -7.97 -30.60
C LEU A 877 5.62 -8.10 -32.08
N LEU A 878 5.60 -7.00 -32.83
CA LEU A 878 5.22 -6.98 -34.23
C LEU A 878 6.15 -7.83 -35.10
N ALA A 879 7.46 -7.84 -34.81
CA ALA A 879 8.41 -8.70 -35.51
C ALA A 879 8.15 -10.19 -35.22
N ALA A 880 7.87 -10.55 -33.95
CA ALA A 880 7.53 -11.91 -33.56
C ALA A 880 6.26 -12.38 -34.30
N TYR A 881 5.19 -11.58 -34.25
CA TYR A 881 3.93 -11.83 -34.97
C TYR A 881 4.14 -12.04 -36.48
N ASN A 882 4.81 -11.11 -37.17
CA ASN A 882 5.06 -11.20 -38.61
C ASN A 882 5.92 -12.41 -39.02
N SER A 883 6.74 -12.92 -38.09
CA SER A 883 7.56 -14.12 -38.31
C SER A 883 6.87 -15.44 -37.92
N GLY A 884 5.65 -15.37 -37.36
CA GLY A 884 4.91 -16.53 -36.85
C GLY A 884 5.58 -17.17 -35.63
N GLN A 885 6.33 -16.40 -34.85
CA GLN A 885 6.97 -16.84 -33.60
C GLN A 885 6.26 -16.24 -32.39
N GLY A 886 6.24 -16.96 -31.27
CA GLY A 886 5.74 -16.42 -30.01
C GLY A 886 6.64 -15.29 -29.48
N TYR A 887 6.03 -14.19 -29.04
CA TYR A 887 6.77 -13.11 -28.39
C TYR A 887 7.36 -13.62 -27.07
N THR A 888 8.62 -13.32 -26.77
CA THR A 888 9.28 -13.81 -25.55
C THR A 888 9.87 -12.65 -24.78
N GLN A 889 9.56 -12.58 -23.48
CA GLN A 889 10.01 -11.51 -22.59
C GLN A 889 10.32 -12.06 -21.19
N ASN A 890 11.13 -11.32 -20.45
CA ASN A 890 11.39 -11.51 -19.02
C ASN A 890 10.53 -10.51 -18.23
N TYR A 891 9.50 -11.00 -17.54
CA TYR A 891 8.59 -10.15 -16.79
C TYR A 891 8.96 -10.02 -15.31
N HIS A 892 8.81 -8.81 -14.79
CA HIS A 892 8.92 -8.46 -13.37
C HIS A 892 7.54 -8.09 -12.82
N ARG A 893 6.63 -9.08 -12.78
CA ARG A 893 5.33 -8.90 -12.12
C ARG A 893 5.55 -8.60 -10.64
N SER A 894 5.02 -7.48 -10.16
CA SER A 894 5.27 -6.96 -8.82
C SER A 894 4.85 -7.95 -7.73
N TRP A 895 3.69 -8.59 -7.87
CA TRP A 895 3.23 -9.61 -6.94
C TRP A 895 4.19 -10.81 -6.90
N ALA A 896 4.77 -11.20 -8.03
CA ALA A 896 5.69 -12.33 -8.12
C ALA A 896 7.01 -12.02 -7.38
N GLN A 897 7.54 -10.81 -7.53
CA GLN A 897 8.75 -10.39 -6.80
C GLN A 897 8.52 -10.39 -5.30
N ILE A 898 7.38 -9.84 -4.87
CA ILE A 898 6.99 -9.82 -3.46
C ILE A 898 6.85 -11.25 -2.93
N GLU A 899 6.21 -12.14 -3.66
CA GLU A 899 6.00 -13.53 -3.24
C GLU A 899 7.33 -14.30 -3.15
N ILE A 900 8.28 -14.05 -4.06
CA ILE A 900 9.64 -14.59 -3.97
C ILE A 900 10.34 -14.08 -2.71
N ALA A 901 10.21 -12.80 -2.39
CA ALA A 901 10.78 -12.24 -1.17
C ALA A 901 10.17 -12.92 0.07
N LEU A 902 8.83 -13.01 0.14
CA LEU A 902 8.11 -13.61 1.25
C LEU A 902 8.48 -15.09 1.44
N ALA A 903 8.54 -15.89 0.37
CA ALA A 903 8.89 -17.30 0.45
C ALA A 903 10.32 -17.51 0.97
N ASN A 904 11.28 -16.68 0.56
CA ASN A 904 12.62 -16.70 1.13
C ASN A 904 12.58 -16.31 2.61
N ALA A 905 11.90 -15.23 2.98
CA ALA A 905 11.81 -14.82 4.38
C ALA A 905 11.23 -15.93 5.28
N GLU A 906 10.12 -16.57 4.87
CA GLU A 906 9.51 -17.66 5.64
C GLU A 906 10.45 -18.87 5.75
N TYR A 907 11.13 -19.26 4.67
CA TYR A 907 12.16 -20.32 4.76
C TYR A 907 13.25 -19.95 5.78
N GLY A 908 13.68 -18.69 5.75
CA GLY A 908 14.66 -18.13 6.67
C GLY A 908 14.22 -18.20 8.13
N PHE A 909 12.97 -17.86 8.44
CA PHE A 909 12.44 -17.90 9.81
C PHE A 909 12.19 -19.31 10.34
N PHE A 910 11.70 -20.24 9.50
CA PHE A 910 11.41 -21.60 9.95
C PHE A 910 12.65 -22.50 9.96
N PHE A 911 13.50 -22.40 8.94
CA PHE A 911 14.56 -23.38 8.69
C PHE A 911 15.96 -22.77 8.53
N GLY A 912 16.07 -21.44 8.50
CA GLY A 912 17.36 -20.74 8.44
C GLY A 912 18.22 -21.05 9.66
N GLY A 913 19.42 -21.59 9.43
CA GLY A 913 20.39 -21.95 10.48
C GLY A 913 20.50 -23.44 10.84
N THR A 914 19.71 -24.33 10.23
CA THR A 914 19.70 -25.78 10.60
C THR A 914 20.48 -26.72 9.66
N THR A 915 21.27 -26.21 8.72
CA THR A 915 22.20 -27.08 7.98
C THR A 915 23.47 -27.28 8.81
N PRO A 916 23.86 -28.52 9.20
CA PRO A 916 25.24 -28.77 9.58
C PRO A 916 26.10 -28.28 8.40
N PRO A 917 27.13 -27.46 8.64
CA PRO A 917 27.98 -27.05 7.55
C PRO A 917 28.53 -28.33 6.92
N SER A 918 28.59 -28.42 5.60
CA SER A 918 29.70 -29.17 5.03
C SER A 918 30.96 -28.43 5.52
N THR A 919 31.49 -28.87 6.65
CA THR A 919 32.42 -28.19 7.57
C THR A 919 33.83 -28.01 7.02
N ALA A 920 34.00 -27.94 5.70
CA ALA A 920 35.32 -27.87 5.09
C ALA A 920 35.61 -26.60 4.26
N LYS A 921 34.67 -25.68 4.01
CA LYS A 921 34.95 -24.52 3.13
C LYS A 921 34.38 -23.15 3.52
N VAL A 922 33.50 -23.06 4.51
CA VAL A 922 32.82 -21.78 4.83
C VAL A 922 33.47 -21.05 6.01
N HIS A 923 34.05 -21.76 6.99
CA HIS A 923 34.68 -21.12 8.15
C HIS A 923 36.02 -20.42 7.87
N GLU A 924 36.73 -20.74 6.79
CA GLU A 924 37.91 -19.95 6.37
C GLU A 924 37.53 -18.66 5.62
N LYS A 925 36.28 -18.56 5.13
CA LYS A 925 35.82 -17.49 4.24
C LYS A 925 35.51 -16.18 5.00
N HIS A 926 34.77 -16.27 6.11
CA HIS A 926 34.41 -15.09 6.92
C HIS A 926 35.59 -14.48 7.69
N GLN A 927 36.63 -15.27 8.04
CA GLN A 927 37.84 -14.70 8.66
C GLN A 927 38.76 -13.98 7.65
N GLN A 928 38.72 -14.34 6.37
CA GLN A 928 39.50 -13.66 5.32
C GLN A 928 38.75 -12.49 4.66
N GLU A 929 37.41 -12.48 4.67
CA GLU A 929 36.58 -11.38 4.17
C GLU A 929 36.76 -10.09 5.00
N LYS A 930 36.92 -10.17 6.33
CA LYS A 930 37.31 -9.03 7.18
C LYS A 930 38.75 -8.52 6.93
N GLN A 931 39.61 -9.34 6.33
CA GLN A 931 41.03 -8.98 6.12
C GLN A 931 41.26 -8.14 4.86
N LEU A 932 40.46 -8.24 3.79
CA LEU A 932 40.68 -7.43 2.57
C LEU A 932 40.10 -6.02 2.61
N ALA A 933 39.04 -5.81 3.40
CA ALA A 933 38.30 -4.56 3.44
C ALA A 933 38.89 -3.51 4.41
N GLN A 934 39.84 -3.87 5.27
CA GLN A 934 40.60 -2.90 6.06
C GLN A 934 41.65 -2.19 5.18
N GLU A 935 41.64 -0.86 5.19
CA GLU A 935 42.52 -0.01 4.36
C GLU A 935 44.03 -0.26 4.53
N ASN A 936 44.44 -1.05 5.54
CA ASN A 936 45.82 -1.38 5.88
C ASN A 936 46.39 -2.65 5.21
N VAL A 937 45.59 -3.43 4.47
CA VAL A 937 46.02 -4.77 3.99
C VAL A 937 46.58 -4.77 2.57
N ILE A 938 46.22 -3.81 1.70
CA ILE A 938 46.74 -3.71 0.33
C ILE A 938 47.14 -2.26 -0.01
N LYS A 939 48.40 -2.07 -0.41
CA LYS A 939 49.06 -0.81 -0.74
C LYS A 939 49.33 -0.68 -2.24
N LEU A 940 49.33 0.56 -2.73
CA LEU A 940 49.76 0.93 -4.06
C LEU A 940 50.95 1.86 -3.98
N SER A 941 52.08 1.46 -4.56
CA SER A 941 53.31 2.27 -4.55
C SER A 941 54.19 2.01 -5.78
N PRO A 942 54.84 3.03 -6.36
CA PRO A 942 54.63 4.46 -6.07
C PRO A 942 53.28 4.94 -6.61
N ASN A 943 52.65 5.89 -5.92
CA ASN A 943 51.44 6.58 -6.38
C ASN A 943 51.46 8.02 -5.81
N PRO A 944 51.77 9.06 -6.61
CA PRO A 944 51.81 9.06 -8.08
C PRO A 944 52.94 8.22 -8.71
N THR A 945 52.75 7.77 -9.96
CA THR A 945 53.75 7.02 -10.74
C THR A 945 53.94 7.59 -12.15
N ASN A 946 55.05 7.27 -12.81
CA ASN A 946 55.25 7.58 -14.22
C ASN A 946 54.66 6.49 -15.13
N ASP A 947 55.00 5.22 -14.86
CA ASP A 947 54.63 4.10 -15.74
C ASP A 947 54.37 2.76 -15.02
N ILE A 948 54.69 2.62 -13.73
CA ILE A 948 54.54 1.34 -13.02
C ILE A 948 54.01 1.58 -11.61
N ILE A 949 52.91 0.92 -11.25
CA ILE A 949 52.44 0.81 -9.86
C ILE A 949 52.67 -0.62 -9.39
N THR A 950 53.01 -0.79 -8.12
CA THR A 950 53.04 -2.10 -7.47
C THR A 950 51.87 -2.20 -6.52
N LEU A 951 51.04 -3.22 -6.73
CA LEU A 951 50.01 -3.64 -5.79
C LEU A 951 50.66 -4.60 -4.80
N SER A 952 50.80 -4.23 -3.53
CA SER A 952 51.41 -5.08 -2.50
C SER A 952 50.44 -5.28 -1.32
N GLY A 953 50.30 -6.51 -0.82
CA GLY A 953 49.42 -6.81 0.30
C GLY A 953 50.03 -7.73 1.35
N SER A 954 49.53 -7.67 2.58
CA SER A 954 49.91 -8.61 3.66
C SER A 954 49.35 -10.02 3.42
N ILE A 955 48.34 -10.13 2.56
CA ILE A 955 47.71 -11.37 2.09
C ILE A 955 48.07 -11.67 0.62
N ASP A 956 47.74 -12.87 0.16
CA ASP A 956 47.95 -13.28 -1.22
C ASP A 956 46.90 -12.71 -2.19
N LEU A 957 47.34 -12.24 -3.36
CA LEU A 957 46.48 -11.67 -4.40
C LEU A 957 45.89 -12.73 -5.37
N GLN A 958 46.08 -14.02 -5.12
CA GLN A 958 45.58 -15.11 -5.96
C GLN A 958 44.07 -15.01 -6.22
N ASN A 959 43.66 -15.36 -7.43
CA ASN A 959 42.28 -15.32 -7.92
C ASN A 959 41.71 -13.90 -7.96
N SER A 960 42.55 -12.86 -7.94
CA SER A 960 42.08 -11.47 -8.07
C SER A 960 42.02 -11.04 -9.53
N ARG A 961 40.83 -10.60 -9.97
CA ARG A 961 40.64 -9.87 -11.22
C ARG A 961 40.94 -8.39 -10.96
N VAL A 962 41.96 -7.88 -11.63
CA VAL A 962 42.37 -6.49 -11.56
C VAL A 962 41.85 -5.76 -12.80
N LYS A 963 41.30 -4.55 -12.62
CA LYS A 963 40.87 -3.63 -13.66
C LYS A 963 41.47 -2.24 -13.41
N ILE A 964 41.93 -1.58 -14.46
CA ILE A 964 42.24 -0.15 -14.47
C ILE A 964 41.15 0.54 -15.28
N ILE A 965 40.50 1.52 -14.68
CA ILE A 965 39.33 2.20 -15.21
C ILE A 965 39.65 3.69 -15.30
N ASN A 966 39.33 4.36 -16.42
CA ASN A 966 39.44 5.81 -16.50
C ASN A 966 38.25 6.51 -15.80
N LEU A 967 38.27 7.84 -15.69
CA LEU A 967 37.20 8.59 -15.02
C LEU A 967 35.84 8.56 -15.75
N SER A 968 35.80 8.13 -17.02
CA SER A 968 34.53 7.92 -17.75
C SER A 968 33.97 6.50 -17.59
N GLY A 969 34.50 5.70 -16.67
CA GLY A 969 34.04 4.34 -16.38
C GLY A 969 34.54 3.26 -17.36
N ARG A 970 35.34 3.62 -18.36
CA ARG A 970 35.87 2.68 -19.36
C ARG A 970 37.05 1.89 -18.78
N VAL A 971 36.97 0.55 -18.88
CA VAL A 971 38.08 -0.34 -18.51
C VAL A 971 39.19 -0.24 -19.56
N ILE A 972 40.36 0.21 -19.12
CA ILE A 972 41.54 0.43 -19.95
C ILE A 972 42.44 -0.80 -19.96
N LYS A 973 42.49 -1.55 -18.85
CA LYS A 973 43.29 -2.78 -18.73
C LYS A 973 42.63 -3.73 -17.74
N SER A 974 42.64 -5.02 -18.02
CA SER A 974 42.17 -6.05 -17.09
C SER A 974 42.98 -7.33 -17.20
N PHE A 975 43.25 -7.98 -16.07
CA PHE A 975 43.93 -9.26 -16.01
C PHE A 975 43.62 -9.96 -14.68
N THR A 976 43.88 -11.26 -14.60
CA THR A 976 43.71 -12.07 -13.40
C THR A 976 45.07 -12.44 -12.82
N ILE A 977 45.20 -12.41 -11.51
CA ILE A 977 46.34 -12.93 -10.77
C ILE A 977 46.01 -14.38 -10.39
N GLU A 978 46.49 -15.35 -11.16
CA GLU A 978 46.10 -16.77 -10.98
C GLU A 978 46.98 -17.52 -9.97
N ASN A 979 48.23 -17.06 -9.79
CA ASN A 979 49.21 -17.67 -8.90
C ASN A 979 49.37 -16.87 -7.62
N ALA A 980 49.64 -17.60 -6.54
CA ALA A 980 49.91 -17.06 -5.23
C ALA A 980 51.05 -16.03 -5.27
N GLN A 981 50.75 -14.75 -5.04
CA GLN A 981 51.74 -13.68 -4.92
C GLN A 981 51.21 -12.52 -4.06
N LYS A 982 52.08 -12.01 -3.19
CA LYS A 982 51.77 -10.86 -2.32
C LYS A 982 51.99 -9.50 -2.99
N GLU A 983 52.70 -9.48 -4.11
CA GLU A 983 52.97 -8.26 -4.87
C GLU A 983 52.79 -8.49 -6.37
N LYS A 984 52.23 -7.48 -7.04
CA LYS A 984 52.10 -7.46 -8.50
C LYS A 984 52.45 -6.08 -9.05
N ALA A 985 53.50 -6.02 -9.87
CA ALA A 985 53.80 -4.84 -10.68
C ALA A 985 52.83 -4.74 -11.86
N ILE A 986 52.28 -3.55 -12.08
CA ILE A 986 51.31 -3.24 -13.12
C ILE A 986 51.85 -2.08 -13.94
N SER A 987 52.15 -2.35 -15.22
CA SER A 987 52.59 -1.32 -16.15
C SER A 987 51.41 -0.50 -16.68
N LEU A 988 51.55 0.82 -16.56
CA LEU A 988 50.71 1.89 -17.12
C LEU A 988 51.35 2.54 -18.35
N LYS A 989 52.44 1.98 -18.88
CA LYS A 989 53.14 2.52 -20.05
C LYS A 989 52.17 2.65 -21.22
N GLY A 990 52.14 3.83 -21.86
CA GLY A 990 51.24 4.14 -22.96
C GLY A 990 49.89 4.74 -22.55
N LEU A 991 49.57 4.83 -21.26
CA LEU A 991 48.41 5.59 -20.79
C LEU A 991 48.73 7.09 -20.71
N GLN A 992 47.77 7.95 -21.03
CA GLN A 992 47.88 9.39 -20.83
C GLN A 992 48.00 9.70 -19.32
N SER A 993 48.68 10.80 -18.98
CA SER A 993 48.71 11.31 -17.62
C SER A 993 47.29 11.65 -17.13
N GLY A 994 47.05 11.45 -15.83
CA GLY A 994 45.72 11.62 -15.26
C GLY A 994 45.41 10.64 -14.13
N VAL A 995 44.15 10.68 -13.70
CA VAL A 995 43.63 9.83 -12.61
C VAL A 995 42.92 8.62 -13.18
N TYR A 996 43.19 7.46 -12.60
CA TYR A 996 42.53 6.19 -12.91
C TYR A 996 42.07 5.51 -11.62
N ILE A 997 41.15 4.57 -11.74
CA ILE A 997 40.69 3.72 -10.63
C ILE A 997 41.24 2.30 -10.86
N LEU A 998 41.96 1.79 -9.86
CA LEU A 998 42.28 0.37 -9.75
C LEU A 998 41.13 -0.32 -9.02
N ASN A 999 40.48 -1.26 -9.68
CA ASN A 999 39.48 -2.15 -9.08
C ASN A 999 40.07 -3.56 -8.99
N VAL A 1000 40.15 -4.12 -7.78
CA VAL A 1000 40.64 -5.48 -7.53
C VAL A 1000 39.48 -6.28 -6.95
N ARG A 1001 38.99 -7.27 -7.70
CA ARG A 1001 37.92 -8.16 -7.26
C ARG A 1001 38.46 -9.58 -7.11
N ASN A 1002 38.39 -10.14 -5.91
CA ASN A 1002 38.66 -11.56 -5.74
C ASN A 1002 37.53 -12.37 -6.39
N THR A 1003 37.86 -13.20 -7.37
CA THR A 1003 36.89 -13.96 -8.17
C THR A 1003 36.30 -15.17 -7.44
N LYS A 1004 36.86 -15.55 -6.28
CA LYS A 1004 36.34 -16.63 -5.43
C LYS A 1004 35.52 -16.10 -4.26
N THR A 1005 35.96 -15.00 -3.64
CA THR A 1005 35.27 -14.43 -2.47
C THR A 1005 34.34 -13.29 -2.82
N GLY A 1006 34.46 -12.70 -4.01
CA GLY A 1006 33.65 -11.55 -4.43
C GLY A 1006 34.14 -10.21 -3.89
N ALA A 1007 35.02 -10.20 -2.89
CA ALA A 1007 35.57 -8.99 -2.25
C ALA A 1007 36.16 -8.01 -3.26
N VAL A 1008 35.80 -6.72 -3.11
CA VAL A 1008 36.20 -5.64 -4.02
C VAL A 1008 37.01 -4.57 -3.28
N LEU A 1009 38.18 -4.22 -3.82
CA LEU A 1009 38.97 -3.07 -3.40
C LEU A 1009 39.07 -2.06 -4.55
N ASN A 1010 38.76 -0.81 -4.26
CA ASN A 1010 38.99 0.31 -5.17
C ASN A 1010 40.10 1.23 -4.63
N LYS A 1011 41.06 1.59 -5.47
CA LYS A 1011 42.09 2.58 -5.13
C LYS A 1011 42.34 3.54 -6.29
N LYS A 1012 42.55 4.81 -5.96
CA LYS A 1012 42.93 5.86 -6.92
C LYS A 1012 44.38 5.67 -7.37
N ILE A 1013 44.64 5.78 -8.67
CA ILE A 1013 45.97 5.86 -9.29
C ILE A 1013 46.16 7.25 -9.88
N VAL A 1014 47.32 7.85 -9.68
CA VAL A 1014 47.75 9.12 -10.30
C VAL A 1014 48.95 8.85 -11.20
N LYS A 1015 48.81 9.05 -12.51
CA LYS A 1015 49.90 8.93 -13.50
C LYS A 1015 50.44 10.31 -13.87
N ASN A 1016 51.73 10.54 -13.62
CA ASN A 1016 52.44 11.78 -13.92
C ASN A 1016 52.80 11.92 -15.40
N ASN A 1017 53.06 13.16 -15.83
CA ASN A 1017 53.70 13.47 -17.10
C ASN A 1017 55.20 13.14 -17.02
N PHE A 1018 55.70 12.39 -18.00
CA PHE A 1018 57.06 12.52 -18.50
C PHE A 1018 56.99 12.81 -20.00
#